data_AF-A0A976LQV5-F1
#
_entry.id   AF-A0A976LQV5-F1
#
_cell.length_a   1.000
_cell.length_b   1.000
_cell.length_c   1.000
_cell.angle_alpha   90.00
_cell.angle_beta   90.00
_cell.angle_gamma   90.00
#
_symmetry.space_group_name_H-M   'P 1'
#
loop_
_entity.id
_entity.type
_entity.pdbx_description
1 polymer ?
#
loop_
_entity_poly.entity_id
_entity_poly.type
_entity_poly.pdbx_seq_one_letter_code
_entity_poly.pdbx_strand_id
1 'polypeptide(L)'
;TSAGLVIDTGSAREVHHFALLAGFGAEAVCPWLAFQTIADMVKGDTYEANKNFIKAISKGLHKVMSKMGISTYQSYCGAQIFEAIGLNTAFIEKYFTGTATHIEGIGLDEVSQESFNLHSAAFGNDPVLANALDAGGEYAYRIRGEEHMWTPDSIAKLQHATRTGQTSTYKEYAKLINDQSRRHMTLRSLFEIKSAGAPVPLEEVESAKEIVKRFATGAMSLGSISTEAHATLAIAMNRIGGKSNTGEGGEDPKRFIPVAKASSMAEVIGETLIERDIPLKAGDSMRSKIKQVASGRFGVTAEYLANADQIQIKMAQGAKPGEGGQLPGHKVSPYIAQLRFSVPGVGLISPPPHHDIYSIEDLAQLIHDLKNANPKADISVKLVSETGIGTVAAGVAKAKSDHIVVAGHDGGTGASPISSIKHAGTPWELGLAETQQTLVLNQLRGRVILQVDGQMKTGRDVLIGALLGADEFGFATAPLVVEGCIMMRKCHLNTCPVGVATQDTELRKRFTGQPEHVVNYFFFIAEEVRELMASIGIRKFNDLIGRADLLDMQKGIDHWKLSGLDFSKVFHQPKVDQSVSLFNNDVQDHGLKNALDNQLITLAKPALEKGQKVTIDLPITNTNRTCGTMLSNQVATLYGNKGLPDDTISIKLKGTAGQSFAAFLAHGISIELTGEGNDYVGKGLCGGRIVIKPPVAFRGVAHENIIAGNTVMYGATTGESYFRGVAGERFCVRNSGASAVVEGVGNHGCEYMTGGTVVVLGQTGLNFAAGMSGGVAYVYDEDGMFNKRCNMAMVSLEKVEPASGFTADSINHLNQADEKTLLALIDKHITYTESERAKAIRADWENARGKFIKVMPNEYKRALKELAAAKKEAA
;
A
#
# COMPACT_ATOMS: atom_id res chain seq x y z
N THR A 1 -36.22 15.87 -11.46
CA THR A 1 -36.47 14.94 -12.58
C THR A 1 -37.85 14.31 -12.40
N SER A 2 -38.59 14.07 -13.49
CA SER A 2 -40.00 13.59 -13.44
C SER A 2 -40.15 12.08 -13.69
N ALA A 3 -39.05 11.35 -13.93
CA ALA A 3 -39.03 9.93 -14.21
C ALA A 3 -37.68 9.31 -13.77
N GLY A 4 -37.71 8.02 -13.43
CA GLY A 4 -36.53 7.19 -13.17
C GLY A 4 -36.26 6.23 -14.34
N LEU A 5 -35.01 5.78 -14.50
CA LEU A 5 -34.59 4.91 -15.60
C LEU A 5 -34.32 3.48 -15.10
N VAL A 6 -35.01 2.50 -15.67
CA VAL A 6 -34.76 1.07 -15.42
C VAL A 6 -34.20 0.43 -16.68
N ILE A 7 -33.06 -0.25 -16.56
CA ILE A 7 -32.39 -0.89 -17.69
C ILE A 7 -32.65 -2.39 -17.65
N ASP A 8 -33.42 -2.90 -18.62
CA ASP A 8 -33.62 -4.34 -18.84
C ASP A 8 -32.64 -4.84 -19.92
N THR A 9 -31.68 -5.71 -19.55
CA THR A 9 -30.54 -6.03 -20.42
C THR A 9 -30.02 -7.46 -20.27
N GLY A 10 -29.59 -8.05 -21.38
CA GLY A 10 -28.89 -9.34 -21.41
C GLY A 10 -27.38 -9.24 -21.17
N SER A 11 -26.78 -8.04 -21.21
CA SER A 11 -25.32 -7.88 -21.19
C SER A 11 -24.73 -7.70 -19.79
N ALA A 12 -25.52 -7.22 -18.83
CA ALA A 12 -25.04 -6.91 -17.49
C ALA A 12 -24.86 -8.18 -16.64
N ARG A 13 -23.61 -8.56 -16.39
CA ARG A 13 -23.25 -9.78 -15.63
C ARG A 13 -22.13 -9.61 -14.60
N GLU A 14 -21.41 -8.49 -14.63
CA GLU A 14 -20.22 -8.24 -13.79
C GLU A 14 -20.41 -6.94 -13.03
N VAL A 15 -19.76 -6.82 -11.87
CA VAL A 15 -19.86 -5.62 -11.00
C VAL A 15 -19.67 -4.31 -11.77
N HIS A 16 -18.70 -4.27 -12.68
CA HIS A 16 -18.41 -3.06 -13.45
C HIS A 16 -19.56 -2.67 -14.39
N HIS A 17 -20.28 -3.64 -14.98
CA HIS A 17 -21.44 -3.36 -15.84
C HIS A 17 -22.55 -2.63 -15.07
N PHE A 18 -22.86 -3.08 -13.85
CA PHE A 18 -23.86 -2.42 -13.00
C PHE A 18 -23.38 -1.06 -12.52
N ALA A 19 -22.10 -0.92 -12.20
CA ALA A 19 -21.51 0.36 -11.82
C ALA A 19 -21.56 1.37 -12.97
N LEU A 20 -21.20 0.95 -14.19
CA LEU A 20 -21.27 1.77 -15.40
C LEU A 20 -22.71 2.26 -15.65
N LEU A 21 -23.67 1.34 -15.69
CA LEU A 21 -25.09 1.68 -15.89
C LEU A 21 -25.59 2.67 -14.82
N ALA A 22 -25.26 2.44 -13.55
CA ALA A 22 -25.63 3.36 -12.47
C ALA A 22 -24.96 4.74 -12.64
N GLY A 23 -23.65 4.79 -12.89
CA GLY A 23 -22.91 6.03 -13.07
C GLY A 23 -23.38 6.89 -14.24
N PHE A 24 -24.06 6.30 -15.22
CA PHE A 24 -24.69 6.99 -16.35
C PHE A 24 -26.22 7.09 -16.27
N GLY A 25 -26.81 6.86 -15.09
CA GLY A 25 -28.18 7.29 -14.77
C GLY A 25 -29.23 6.19 -14.63
N ALA A 26 -28.85 4.90 -14.70
CA ALA A 26 -29.77 3.83 -14.35
C ALA A 26 -30.06 3.85 -12.84
N GLU A 27 -31.34 3.83 -12.45
CA GLU A 27 -31.78 3.71 -11.05
C GLU A 27 -32.01 2.26 -10.65
N ALA A 28 -32.28 1.38 -11.63
CA ALA A 28 -32.35 -0.06 -11.46
C ALA A 28 -31.91 -0.79 -12.73
N VAL A 29 -31.44 -2.03 -12.56
CA VAL A 29 -31.00 -2.90 -13.66
C VAL A 29 -31.66 -4.27 -13.50
N CYS A 30 -32.32 -4.76 -14.55
CA CYS A 30 -32.79 -6.13 -14.68
C CYS A 30 -31.83 -6.92 -15.59
N PRO A 31 -30.93 -7.74 -15.04
CA PRO A 31 -29.97 -8.53 -15.82
C PRO A 31 -30.59 -9.89 -16.22
N TRP A 32 -31.66 -9.88 -17.02
CA TRP A 32 -32.49 -11.06 -17.25
C TRP A 32 -31.71 -12.29 -17.75
N LEU A 33 -30.74 -12.08 -18.67
CA LEU A 33 -29.97 -13.19 -19.24
C LEU A 33 -28.96 -13.77 -18.24
N ALA A 34 -28.45 -12.96 -17.31
CA ALA A 34 -27.60 -13.48 -16.23
C ALA A 34 -28.42 -14.39 -15.31
N PHE A 35 -29.65 -14.00 -14.96
CA PHE A 35 -30.54 -14.85 -14.17
C PHE A 35 -30.94 -16.13 -14.92
N GLN A 36 -31.23 -16.04 -16.22
CA GLN A 36 -31.51 -17.22 -17.04
C GLN A 36 -30.30 -18.17 -17.10
N THR A 37 -29.10 -17.62 -17.29
CA THR A 37 -27.85 -18.41 -17.30
C THR A 37 -27.64 -19.12 -15.97
N ILE A 38 -27.89 -18.46 -14.84
CA ILE A 38 -27.80 -19.06 -13.51
C ILE A 38 -28.82 -20.18 -13.35
N ALA A 39 -30.05 -19.98 -13.80
CA ALA A 39 -31.10 -21.00 -13.77
C ALA A 39 -30.71 -22.25 -14.55
N ASP A 40 -30.10 -22.09 -15.73
CA ASP A 40 -29.65 -23.20 -16.58
C ASP A 40 -28.41 -23.93 -16.01
N MET A 41 -27.53 -23.21 -15.29
CA MET A 41 -26.33 -23.78 -14.68
C MET A 41 -26.59 -24.55 -13.37
N VAL A 42 -27.59 -24.13 -12.61
CA VAL A 42 -27.85 -24.65 -11.26
C VAL A 42 -28.83 -25.82 -11.33
N LYS A 43 -28.39 -27.01 -10.91
CA LYS A 43 -29.24 -28.21 -10.78
C LYS A 43 -30.09 -28.23 -9.48
N GLY A 44 -30.34 -27.08 -8.88
CA GLY A 44 -30.86 -26.92 -7.51
C GLY A 44 -31.68 -25.64 -7.33
N ASP A 45 -31.65 -25.03 -6.14
CA ASP A 45 -32.46 -23.85 -5.82
C ASP A 45 -31.97 -22.57 -6.53
N THR A 46 -32.62 -22.24 -7.64
CA THR A 46 -32.38 -21.02 -8.42
C THR A 46 -32.62 -19.74 -7.61
N TYR A 47 -33.52 -19.73 -6.64
CA TYR A 47 -33.82 -18.54 -5.84
C TYR A 47 -32.62 -18.16 -4.97
N GLU A 48 -32.03 -19.12 -4.24
CA GLU A 48 -30.82 -18.87 -3.45
C GLU A 48 -29.62 -18.54 -4.34
N ALA A 49 -29.49 -19.13 -5.53
CA ALA A 49 -28.44 -18.77 -6.49
C ALA A 49 -28.57 -17.30 -6.96
N ASN A 50 -29.78 -16.86 -7.30
CA ASN A 50 -30.05 -15.47 -7.70
C ASN A 50 -29.79 -14.49 -6.55
N LYS A 51 -30.19 -14.84 -5.33
CA LYS A 51 -29.91 -14.04 -4.12
C LYS A 51 -28.42 -13.90 -3.86
N ASN A 52 -27.64 -14.96 -4.07
CA ASN A 52 -26.18 -14.91 -3.98
C ASN A 52 -25.56 -14.00 -5.05
N PHE A 53 -26.05 -14.06 -6.28
CA PHE A 53 -25.63 -13.14 -7.35
C PHE A 53 -25.93 -11.69 -7.00
N ILE A 54 -27.16 -11.37 -6.58
CA ILE A 54 -27.56 -10.01 -6.16
C ILE A 54 -26.67 -9.52 -5.02
N LYS A 55 -26.41 -10.37 -4.01
CA LYS A 55 -25.52 -10.04 -2.89
C LYS A 55 -24.09 -9.77 -3.35
N ALA A 56 -23.56 -10.55 -4.31
CA ALA A 56 -22.23 -10.35 -4.86
C ALA A 56 -22.12 -9.03 -5.63
N ILE A 57 -23.09 -8.73 -6.49
CA ILE A 57 -23.18 -7.46 -7.21
C ILE A 57 -23.31 -6.28 -6.24
N SER A 58 -24.17 -6.37 -5.23
CA SER A 58 -24.37 -5.32 -4.22
C SER A 58 -23.08 -5.03 -3.44
N LYS A 59 -22.38 -6.07 -2.98
CA LYS A 59 -21.06 -5.92 -2.34
C LYS A 59 -20.02 -5.32 -3.30
N GLY A 60 -20.05 -5.72 -4.56
CA GLY A 60 -19.20 -5.18 -5.61
C GLY A 60 -19.44 -3.70 -5.86
N LEU A 61 -20.70 -3.26 -5.91
CA LEU A 61 -21.09 -1.87 -6.06
C LEU A 61 -20.64 -1.02 -4.87
N HIS A 62 -20.87 -1.48 -3.64
CA HIS A 62 -20.34 -0.81 -2.44
C HIS A 62 -18.83 -0.63 -2.53
N LYS A 63 -18.12 -1.66 -3.00
CA LYS A 63 -16.67 -1.60 -3.21
C LYS A 63 -16.31 -0.55 -4.27
N VAL A 64 -16.95 -0.54 -5.44
CA VAL A 64 -16.68 0.47 -6.48
C VAL A 64 -16.94 1.89 -5.98
N MET A 65 -18.06 2.16 -5.33
CA MET A 65 -18.38 3.48 -4.77
C MET A 65 -17.36 3.92 -3.71
N SER A 66 -16.98 2.99 -2.84
CA SER A 66 -16.03 3.28 -1.75
C SER A 66 -14.62 3.65 -2.23
N LYS A 67 -14.23 3.29 -3.47
CA LYS A 67 -12.94 3.70 -4.06
C LYS A 67 -12.78 5.22 -4.12
N MET A 68 -13.90 5.94 -4.29
CA MET A 68 -13.95 7.41 -4.30
C MET A 68 -14.58 8.01 -3.04
N GLY A 69 -14.74 7.22 -1.97
CA GLY A 69 -15.35 7.69 -0.73
C GLY A 69 -16.87 7.91 -0.80
N ILE A 70 -17.54 7.43 -1.86
CA ILE A 70 -18.98 7.60 -2.03
C ILE A 70 -19.73 6.55 -1.20
N SER A 71 -20.68 7.00 -0.38
CA SER A 71 -21.40 6.15 0.58
C SER A 71 -22.81 5.77 0.16
N THR A 72 -23.41 6.45 -0.83
CA THR A 72 -24.80 6.21 -1.25
C THR A 72 -24.91 5.97 -2.75
N TYR A 73 -25.84 5.10 -3.13
CA TYR A 73 -26.16 4.85 -4.53
C TYR A 73 -26.73 6.11 -5.20
N GLN A 74 -27.57 6.88 -4.51
CA GLN A 74 -28.16 8.10 -5.06
C GLN A 74 -27.11 9.13 -5.46
N SER A 75 -26.02 9.28 -4.69
CA SER A 75 -24.92 10.17 -5.05
C SER A 75 -24.04 9.61 -6.18
N TYR A 76 -23.98 8.29 -6.35
CA TYR A 76 -23.21 7.66 -7.42
C TYR A 76 -23.97 7.65 -8.75
N CYS A 77 -25.29 7.53 -8.71
CA CYS A 77 -26.14 7.47 -9.89
C CYS A 77 -26.03 8.76 -10.71
N GLY A 78 -25.65 8.65 -11.98
CA GLY A 78 -25.45 9.80 -12.88
C GLY A 78 -24.19 10.63 -12.62
N ALA A 79 -23.33 10.26 -11.65
CA ALA A 79 -22.14 11.03 -11.29
C ALA A 79 -20.95 10.85 -12.26
N GLN A 80 -21.03 9.88 -13.18
CA GLN A 80 -20.01 9.61 -14.20
C GLN A 80 -18.59 9.46 -13.62
N ILE A 81 -18.43 8.64 -12.56
CA ILE A 81 -17.12 8.33 -11.95
C ILE A 81 -16.35 7.32 -12.80
N PHE A 82 -16.08 7.69 -14.05
CA PHE A 82 -15.45 6.90 -15.08
C PHE A 82 -14.60 7.79 -15.99
N GLU A 83 -13.59 7.20 -16.60
CA GLU A 83 -12.79 7.80 -17.64
C GLU A 83 -12.92 6.95 -18.92
N ALA A 84 -13.09 7.61 -20.06
CA ALA A 84 -13.13 6.95 -21.35
C ALA A 84 -11.74 6.94 -22.00
N ILE A 85 -11.28 5.76 -22.41
CA ILE A 85 -10.03 5.57 -23.16
C ILE A 85 -10.39 4.95 -24.50
N GLY A 86 -10.05 5.64 -25.59
CA GLY A 86 -10.31 5.14 -26.95
C GLY A 86 -11.69 5.49 -27.51
N LEU A 87 -12.42 6.43 -26.91
CA LEU A 87 -13.69 6.95 -27.44
C LEU A 87 -13.51 8.41 -27.88
N ASN A 88 -13.96 8.76 -29.08
CA ASN A 88 -13.82 10.12 -29.59
C ASN A 88 -14.76 11.12 -28.90
N THR A 89 -14.31 12.37 -28.90
CA THR A 89 -15.01 13.49 -28.25
C THR A 89 -16.44 13.65 -28.75
N ALA A 90 -16.69 13.53 -30.07
CA ALA A 90 -18.03 13.70 -30.64
C ALA A 90 -19.05 12.67 -30.10
N PHE A 91 -18.61 11.42 -29.89
CA PHE A 91 -19.45 10.39 -29.29
C PHE A 91 -19.72 10.67 -27.81
N ILE A 92 -18.69 11.07 -27.06
CA ILE A 92 -18.81 11.41 -25.64
C ILE A 92 -19.73 12.62 -25.43
N GLU A 93 -19.53 13.72 -26.17
CA GLU A 93 -20.35 14.93 -26.05
C GLU A 93 -21.85 14.65 -26.26
N LYS A 94 -22.18 13.71 -27.16
CA LYS A 94 -23.57 13.39 -27.49
C LYS A 94 -24.23 12.41 -26.51
N TYR A 95 -23.50 11.40 -26.05
CA TYR A 95 -24.10 10.26 -25.32
C TYR A 95 -23.64 10.14 -23.86
N PHE A 96 -22.50 10.73 -23.50
CA PHE A 96 -21.85 10.62 -22.18
C PHE A 96 -21.26 11.97 -21.74
N THR A 97 -22.01 13.05 -21.97
CA THR A 97 -21.52 14.44 -21.84
C THR A 97 -20.88 14.67 -20.47
N GLY A 98 -19.64 15.16 -20.48
CA GLY A 98 -18.85 15.45 -19.27
C GLY A 98 -17.81 14.38 -18.90
N THR A 99 -17.88 13.19 -19.49
CA THR A 99 -16.85 12.14 -19.29
C THR A 99 -15.52 12.55 -19.95
N ALA A 100 -14.40 12.35 -19.26
CA ALA A 100 -13.08 12.66 -19.81
C ALA A 100 -12.67 11.66 -20.90
N THR A 101 -12.05 12.17 -21.98
CA THR A 101 -11.35 11.39 -23.01
C THR A 101 -10.11 12.14 -23.50
N HIS A 102 -8.96 11.47 -23.49
CA HIS A 102 -7.66 12.12 -23.73
C HIS A 102 -6.95 11.67 -25.01
N ILE A 103 -7.36 10.56 -25.61
CA ILE A 103 -6.68 10.00 -26.79
C ILE A 103 -7.58 9.81 -28.02
N GLU A 104 -8.80 10.39 -27.98
CA GLU A 104 -9.83 10.17 -28.99
C GLU A 104 -10.06 8.67 -29.26
N GLY A 105 -10.44 8.27 -30.48
CA GLY A 105 -10.61 6.88 -30.88
C GLY A 105 -11.93 6.62 -31.59
N ILE A 106 -12.58 5.51 -31.24
CA ILE A 106 -13.76 5.01 -31.95
C ILE A 106 -15.01 5.86 -31.68
N GLY A 107 -15.93 5.90 -32.64
CA GLY A 107 -17.21 6.59 -32.55
C GLY A 107 -18.41 5.64 -32.66
N LEU A 108 -19.56 6.20 -33.02
CA LEU A 108 -20.82 5.45 -33.12
C LEU A 108 -20.74 4.33 -34.18
N ASP A 109 -20.10 4.59 -35.32
CA ASP A 109 -20.05 3.65 -36.44
C ASP A 109 -19.23 2.41 -36.07
N GLU A 110 -18.06 2.61 -35.46
CA GLU A 110 -17.20 1.53 -34.99
C GLU A 110 -17.84 0.74 -33.84
N VAL A 111 -18.50 1.41 -32.89
CA VAL A 111 -19.26 0.75 -31.81
C VAL A 111 -20.42 -0.08 -32.39
N SER A 112 -21.08 0.42 -33.44
CA SER A 112 -22.13 -0.31 -34.15
C SER A 112 -21.55 -1.53 -34.88
N GLN A 113 -20.38 -1.38 -35.50
CA GLN A 113 -19.67 -2.49 -36.16
C GLN A 113 -19.28 -3.58 -35.17
N GLU A 114 -18.79 -3.25 -33.98
CA GLU A 114 -18.54 -4.23 -32.91
C GLU A 114 -19.80 -5.02 -32.53
N SER A 115 -20.91 -4.31 -32.39
CA SER A 115 -22.21 -4.93 -32.08
C SER A 115 -22.65 -5.88 -33.19
N PHE A 116 -22.44 -5.51 -34.46
CA PHE A 116 -22.72 -6.35 -35.61
C PHE A 116 -21.79 -7.57 -35.71
N ASN A 117 -20.50 -7.41 -35.36
CA ASN A 117 -19.54 -8.52 -35.34
C ASN A 117 -19.95 -9.57 -34.30
N LEU A 118 -20.32 -9.14 -33.09
CA LEU A 118 -20.82 -10.02 -32.04
C LEU A 118 -22.12 -10.74 -32.47
N HIS A 119 -23.05 -10.00 -33.07
CA HIS A 119 -24.27 -10.57 -33.63
C HIS A 119 -23.97 -11.63 -34.70
N SER A 120 -23.09 -11.32 -35.65
CA SER A 120 -22.71 -12.23 -36.72
C SER A 120 -22.01 -13.48 -36.21
N ALA A 121 -21.23 -13.38 -35.13
CA ALA A 121 -20.63 -14.54 -34.48
C ALA A 121 -21.70 -15.40 -33.78
N ALA A 122 -22.65 -14.79 -33.07
CA ALA A 122 -23.70 -15.50 -32.34
C ALA A 122 -24.72 -16.21 -33.25
N PHE A 123 -25.01 -15.64 -34.42
CA PHE A 123 -25.95 -16.18 -35.42
C PHE A 123 -25.24 -16.77 -36.65
N GLY A 124 -23.91 -16.93 -36.58
CA GLY A 124 -23.11 -17.47 -37.66
C GLY A 124 -23.22 -18.99 -37.79
N ASN A 125 -22.66 -19.52 -38.90
CA ASN A 125 -22.62 -20.96 -39.15
C ASN A 125 -21.33 -21.62 -38.62
N ASP A 126 -20.63 -21.00 -37.66
CA ASP A 126 -19.44 -21.60 -37.07
C ASP A 126 -19.84 -22.83 -36.25
N PRO A 127 -19.47 -24.06 -36.67
CA PRO A 127 -19.87 -25.27 -35.99
C PRO A 127 -19.29 -25.38 -34.56
N VAL A 128 -18.20 -24.66 -34.25
CA VAL A 128 -17.60 -24.63 -32.92
C VAL A 128 -18.46 -23.79 -31.97
N LEU A 129 -18.98 -22.65 -32.45
CA LEU A 129 -19.78 -21.73 -31.63
C LEU A 129 -21.28 -22.07 -31.60
N ALA A 130 -21.75 -22.97 -32.47
CA ALA A 130 -23.16 -23.36 -32.58
C ALA A 130 -23.79 -23.83 -31.26
N ASN A 131 -23.00 -24.45 -30.37
CA ASN A 131 -23.46 -24.93 -29.06
C ASN A 131 -22.49 -24.58 -27.92
N ALA A 132 -21.57 -23.63 -28.15
CA ALA A 132 -20.56 -23.25 -27.17
C ALA A 132 -20.18 -21.78 -27.30
N LEU A 133 -19.76 -21.17 -26.17
CA LEU A 133 -19.15 -19.85 -26.19
C LEU A 133 -17.67 -19.96 -26.58
N ASP A 134 -17.10 -18.84 -27.05
CA ASP A 134 -15.64 -18.73 -27.21
C ASP A 134 -14.94 -19.05 -25.88
N ALA A 135 -13.79 -19.72 -25.98
CA ALA A 135 -12.93 -20.03 -24.85
C ALA A 135 -12.38 -18.78 -24.14
N GLY A 136 -12.38 -17.62 -24.80
CA GLY A 136 -11.91 -16.34 -24.28
C GLY A 136 -10.40 -16.35 -24.00
N GLY A 137 -9.94 -15.39 -23.20
CA GLY A 137 -8.53 -15.27 -22.84
C GLY A 137 -8.19 -14.04 -22.00
N GLU A 138 -9.19 -13.29 -21.57
CA GLU A 138 -9.05 -11.98 -20.95
C GLU A 138 -8.30 -12.09 -19.61
N TYR A 139 -8.62 -13.10 -18.80
CA TYR A 139 -8.07 -13.24 -17.45
C TYR A 139 -6.78 -14.06 -17.39
N ALA A 140 -6.58 -14.99 -18.32
CA ALA A 140 -5.43 -15.87 -18.39
C ALA A 140 -5.11 -16.24 -19.83
N TYR A 141 -3.82 -16.35 -20.14
CA TYR A 141 -3.34 -16.72 -21.46
C TYR A 141 -3.93 -18.05 -21.92
N ARG A 142 -4.43 -18.08 -23.16
CA ARG A 142 -4.86 -19.27 -23.89
C ARG A 142 -4.30 -19.18 -25.31
N ILE A 143 -3.99 -20.32 -25.92
CA ILE A 143 -3.38 -20.39 -27.25
C ILE A 143 -4.28 -19.73 -28.33
N ARG A 144 -5.60 -19.84 -28.18
CA ARG A 144 -6.61 -19.26 -29.08
C ARG A 144 -7.42 -18.16 -28.42
N GLY A 145 -6.88 -17.50 -27.40
CA GLY A 145 -7.56 -16.45 -26.65
C GLY A 145 -7.00 -15.06 -26.93
N GLU A 146 -7.46 -14.10 -26.12
CA GLU A 146 -6.94 -12.73 -26.08
C GLU A 146 -5.41 -12.67 -25.96
N GLU A 147 -4.80 -11.65 -26.56
CA GLU A 147 -3.35 -11.49 -26.58
C GLU A 147 -2.80 -11.03 -25.21
N HIS A 148 -1.64 -11.59 -24.80
CA HIS A 148 -0.94 -11.17 -23.56
C HIS A 148 0.51 -10.81 -23.85
N MET A 149 1.00 -9.73 -23.22
CA MET A 149 2.43 -9.39 -23.28
C MET A 149 3.33 -10.51 -22.74
N TRP A 150 2.85 -11.25 -21.73
CA TRP A 150 3.56 -12.41 -21.18
C TRP A 150 3.05 -13.69 -21.81
N THR A 151 3.78 -14.19 -22.80
CA THR A 151 3.58 -15.51 -23.41
C THR A 151 4.63 -16.51 -22.91
N PRO A 152 4.39 -17.84 -23.05
CA PRO A 152 5.39 -18.86 -22.74
C PRO A 152 6.75 -18.59 -23.39
N ASP A 153 6.77 -18.14 -24.65
CA ASP A 153 8.01 -17.84 -25.38
C ASP A 153 8.76 -16.64 -24.79
N SER A 154 8.05 -15.54 -24.51
CA SER A 154 8.67 -14.36 -23.89
C SER A 154 9.28 -14.67 -22.52
N ILE A 155 8.58 -15.51 -21.72
CA ILE A 155 9.03 -15.95 -20.40
C ILE A 155 10.28 -16.83 -20.54
N ALA A 156 10.24 -17.82 -21.43
CA ALA A 156 11.34 -18.74 -21.64
C ALA A 156 12.62 -18.02 -22.12
N LYS A 157 12.49 -17.10 -23.09
CA LYS A 157 13.64 -16.32 -23.60
C LYS A 157 14.22 -15.41 -22.54
N LEU A 158 13.38 -14.68 -21.79
CA LEU A 158 13.87 -13.80 -20.72
C LEU A 158 14.63 -14.60 -19.66
N GLN A 159 14.04 -15.69 -19.16
CA GLN A 159 14.68 -16.55 -18.16
C GLN A 159 15.98 -17.17 -18.68
N HIS A 160 16.01 -17.62 -19.94
CA HIS A 160 17.22 -18.18 -20.53
C HIS A 160 18.31 -17.11 -20.62
N ALA A 161 18.02 -15.94 -21.19
CA ALA A 161 18.97 -14.84 -21.36
C ALA A 161 19.60 -14.42 -20.03
N THR A 162 18.80 -14.29 -18.97
CA THR A 162 19.29 -13.83 -17.67
C THR A 162 20.07 -14.89 -16.91
N ARG A 163 19.72 -16.18 -17.07
CA ARG A 163 20.47 -17.30 -16.47
C ARG A 163 21.82 -17.52 -17.15
N THR A 164 21.88 -17.38 -18.48
CA THR A 164 23.10 -17.62 -19.26
C THR A 164 23.95 -16.38 -19.49
N GLY A 165 23.43 -15.18 -19.20
CA GLY A 165 24.10 -13.92 -19.49
C GLY A 165 24.18 -13.59 -20.99
N GLN A 166 23.32 -14.19 -21.82
CA GLN A 166 23.36 -14.03 -23.28
C GLN A 166 22.52 -12.85 -23.78
N THR A 167 23.20 -11.79 -24.22
CA THR A 167 22.57 -10.58 -24.78
C THR A 167 21.77 -10.86 -26.06
N SER A 168 22.20 -11.78 -26.92
CA SER A 168 21.47 -12.14 -28.15
C SER A 168 20.05 -12.65 -27.85
N THR A 169 19.91 -13.56 -26.89
CA THR A 169 18.60 -14.08 -26.45
C THR A 169 17.76 -12.99 -25.78
N TYR A 170 18.38 -12.07 -25.05
CA TYR A 170 17.67 -10.90 -24.54
C TYR A 170 17.11 -10.03 -25.68
N LYS A 171 17.89 -9.77 -26.74
CA LYS A 171 17.41 -9.00 -27.90
C LYS A 171 16.25 -9.69 -28.59
N GLU A 172 16.24 -11.03 -28.65
CA GLU A 172 15.08 -11.78 -29.14
C GLU A 172 13.85 -11.61 -28.24
N TYR A 173 14.01 -11.64 -26.91
CA TYR A 173 12.94 -11.33 -25.96
C TYR A 173 12.43 -9.89 -26.14
N ALA A 174 13.33 -8.91 -26.19
CA ALA A 174 12.98 -7.51 -26.35
C ALA A 174 12.22 -7.29 -27.66
N LYS A 175 12.62 -7.96 -28.76
CA LYS A 175 11.88 -7.96 -30.01
C LYS A 175 10.48 -8.54 -29.85
N LEU A 176 10.29 -9.67 -29.16
CA LEU A 176 8.95 -10.25 -28.93
C LEU A 176 8.01 -9.32 -28.15
N ILE A 177 8.56 -8.49 -27.25
CA ILE A 177 7.78 -7.53 -26.46
C ILE A 177 7.51 -6.24 -27.23
N ASN A 178 8.53 -5.72 -27.93
CA ASN A 178 8.49 -4.44 -28.62
C ASN A 178 7.81 -4.53 -30.00
N ASP A 179 7.91 -5.66 -30.70
CA ASP A 179 7.26 -5.88 -32.00
C ASP A 179 5.77 -6.18 -31.78
N GLN A 180 4.98 -5.11 -31.72
CA GLN A 180 3.53 -5.17 -31.67
C GLN A 180 2.87 -4.73 -32.97
N SER A 181 3.59 -4.81 -34.10
CA SER A 181 3.11 -4.43 -35.44
C SER A 181 1.77 -5.05 -35.85
N ARG A 182 1.30 -6.08 -35.13
CA ARG A 182 -0.01 -6.71 -35.30
C ARG A 182 -0.85 -6.87 -34.03
N ARG A 183 -0.24 -6.75 -32.84
CA ARG A 183 -0.88 -7.13 -31.55
C ARG A 183 -1.41 -5.93 -30.75
N HIS A 184 -0.86 -4.72 -30.97
CA HIS A 184 -1.33 -3.43 -30.44
C HIS A 184 -1.90 -3.46 -29.01
N MET A 185 -1.14 -3.99 -28.04
CA MET A 185 -1.61 -4.23 -26.66
C MET A 185 -1.41 -3.04 -25.71
N THR A 186 -0.56 -2.06 -26.06
CA THR A 186 -0.23 -0.90 -25.21
C THR A 186 -0.16 0.38 -26.03
N LEU A 187 -0.41 1.54 -25.40
CA LEU A 187 -0.33 2.83 -26.11
C LEU A 187 1.09 3.10 -26.63
N ARG A 188 2.10 2.88 -25.79
CA ARG A 188 3.51 3.06 -26.17
C ARG A 188 4.01 2.19 -27.32
N SER A 189 3.29 1.12 -27.68
CA SER A 189 3.65 0.31 -28.84
C SER A 189 3.26 0.98 -30.15
N LEU A 190 2.35 1.97 -30.11
CA LEU A 190 1.96 2.81 -31.23
C LEU A 190 2.91 4.00 -31.44
N PHE A 191 3.89 4.19 -30.56
CA PHE A 191 4.79 5.33 -30.64
C PHE A 191 6.00 5.04 -31.54
N GLU A 192 6.41 6.03 -32.33
CA GLU A 192 7.66 6.07 -33.07
C GLU A 192 8.62 7.04 -32.37
N ILE A 193 9.91 6.70 -32.32
CA ILE A 193 10.94 7.54 -31.69
C ILE A 193 11.69 8.27 -32.80
N LYS A 194 11.65 9.60 -32.77
CA LYS A 194 12.36 10.48 -33.70
C LYS A 194 13.82 10.63 -33.28
N SER A 195 14.68 10.87 -34.27
CA SER A 195 16.08 11.21 -33.97
C SER A 195 16.19 12.64 -33.45
N ALA A 196 16.99 12.84 -32.39
CA ALA A 196 17.35 14.18 -31.90
C ALA A 196 18.54 14.78 -32.68
N GLY A 197 19.29 13.95 -33.42
CA GLY A 197 20.44 14.36 -34.21
C GLY A 197 21.06 13.20 -34.99
N ALA A 198 22.33 13.34 -35.38
CA ALA A 198 23.07 12.22 -35.94
C ALA A 198 23.36 11.18 -34.83
N PRO A 199 23.35 9.86 -35.15
CA PRO A 199 23.76 8.84 -34.20
C PRO A 199 25.16 9.11 -33.64
N VAL A 200 25.38 8.73 -32.38
CA VAL A 200 26.66 8.92 -31.67
C VAL A 200 27.29 7.58 -31.33
N PRO A 201 28.63 7.50 -31.16
CA PRO A 201 29.28 6.28 -30.72
C PRO A 201 28.80 5.85 -29.33
N LEU A 202 28.59 4.55 -29.13
CA LEU A 202 28.02 3.99 -27.89
C LEU A 202 28.91 4.27 -26.66
N GLU A 203 30.23 4.34 -26.86
CA GLU A 203 31.24 4.69 -25.87
C GLU A 203 31.10 6.11 -25.31
N GLU A 204 30.47 7.03 -26.06
CA GLU A 204 30.19 8.40 -25.60
C GLU A 204 28.91 8.49 -24.76
N VAL A 205 28.04 7.47 -24.84
CA VAL A 205 26.81 7.40 -24.07
C VAL A 205 27.12 6.99 -22.63
N GLU A 206 26.43 7.65 -21.69
CA GLU A 206 26.43 7.33 -20.26
C GLU A 206 26.43 5.81 -20.01
N SER A 207 27.31 5.36 -19.12
CA SER A 207 27.54 3.92 -18.91
C SER A 207 26.31 3.22 -18.33
N ALA A 208 26.15 1.93 -18.62
CA ALA A 208 25.03 1.16 -18.09
C ALA A 208 25.03 1.12 -16.55
N LYS A 209 26.22 1.16 -15.94
CA LYS A 209 26.41 1.23 -14.48
C LYS A 209 25.78 2.48 -13.85
N GLU A 210 25.72 3.60 -14.57
CA GLU A 210 25.05 4.81 -14.08
C GLU A 210 23.54 4.75 -14.35
N ILE A 211 23.13 4.26 -15.52
CA ILE A 211 21.71 4.11 -15.89
C ILE A 211 20.97 3.16 -14.93
N VAL A 212 21.56 2.04 -14.53
CA VAL A 212 20.90 1.08 -13.61
C VAL A 212 20.57 1.67 -12.24
N LYS A 213 21.20 2.77 -11.82
CA LYS A 213 20.86 3.45 -10.55
C LYS A 213 19.47 4.10 -10.58
N ARG A 214 18.94 4.36 -11.78
CA ARG A 214 17.56 4.84 -12.01
C ARG A 214 16.52 3.74 -11.91
N PHE A 215 16.95 2.49 -11.76
CA PHE A 215 16.04 1.34 -11.72
C PHE A 215 15.73 0.94 -10.28
N ALA A 216 14.44 0.72 -10.04
CA ALA A 216 13.94 0.20 -8.80
C ALA A 216 13.14 -1.09 -9.03
N THR A 217 13.27 -2.08 -8.15
CA THR A 217 12.26 -3.15 -8.11
C THR A 217 10.99 -2.64 -7.44
N GLY A 218 9.84 -2.96 -8.03
CA GLY A 218 8.54 -2.53 -7.55
C GLY A 218 8.22 -3.07 -6.16
N ALA A 219 7.34 -2.38 -5.45
CA ALA A 219 6.90 -2.73 -4.11
C ALA A 219 6.14 -4.07 -4.06
N MET A 220 6.80 -5.15 -3.63
CA MET A 220 6.24 -6.50 -3.55
C MET A 220 6.42 -7.05 -2.15
N SER A 221 5.34 -7.15 -1.39
CA SER A 221 5.44 -7.45 0.05
C SER A 221 6.00 -8.84 0.32
N LEU A 222 6.92 -8.95 1.29
CA LEU A 222 7.21 -10.21 1.96
C LEU A 222 5.91 -10.79 2.54
N GLY A 223 5.62 -12.04 2.20
CA GLY A 223 4.31 -12.70 2.41
C GLY A 223 3.53 -12.90 1.11
N SER A 224 3.51 -11.90 0.23
CA SER A 224 3.00 -12.09 -1.14
C SER A 224 3.97 -12.93 -1.96
N ILE A 225 5.26 -12.58 -1.89
CA ILE A 225 6.38 -13.37 -2.40
C ILE A 225 7.14 -14.03 -1.25
N SER A 226 7.86 -15.10 -1.55
CA SER A 226 8.70 -15.84 -0.61
C SER A 226 9.85 -14.98 -0.09
N THR A 227 10.41 -15.38 1.06
CA THR A 227 11.58 -14.73 1.64
C THR A 227 12.78 -14.75 0.70
N GLU A 228 12.96 -15.88 0.01
CA GLU A 228 14.03 -16.09 -0.97
C GLU A 228 13.92 -15.11 -2.14
N ALA A 229 12.76 -15.02 -2.78
CA ALA A 229 12.52 -14.08 -3.87
C ALA A 229 12.73 -12.63 -3.41
N HIS A 230 12.15 -12.25 -2.27
CA HIS A 230 12.23 -10.88 -1.78
C HIS A 230 13.69 -10.46 -1.47
N ALA A 231 14.45 -11.31 -0.79
CA ALA A 231 15.83 -10.99 -0.43
C ALA A 231 16.77 -11.08 -1.65
N THR A 232 16.50 -11.97 -2.62
CA THR A 232 17.23 -12.05 -3.90
C THR A 232 17.19 -10.72 -4.65
N LEU A 233 16.00 -10.12 -4.80
CA LEU A 233 15.85 -8.80 -5.39
C LEU A 233 16.67 -7.73 -4.66
N ALA A 234 16.64 -7.74 -3.32
CA ALA A 234 17.40 -6.76 -2.53
C ALA A 234 18.91 -6.88 -2.73
N ILE A 235 19.45 -8.11 -2.70
CA ILE A 235 20.87 -8.37 -2.95
C ILE A 235 21.26 -7.87 -4.34
N ALA A 236 20.50 -8.23 -5.37
CA ALA A 236 20.79 -7.84 -6.75
C ALA A 236 20.81 -6.32 -6.94
N MET A 237 19.77 -5.63 -6.44
CA MET A 237 19.67 -4.18 -6.58
C MET A 237 20.76 -3.44 -5.81
N ASN A 238 21.13 -3.92 -4.63
CA ASN A 238 22.23 -3.34 -3.85
C ASN A 238 23.58 -3.51 -4.58
N ARG A 239 23.84 -4.65 -5.21
CA ARG A 239 25.08 -4.90 -5.98
C ARG A 239 25.26 -3.96 -7.17
N ILE A 240 24.17 -3.53 -7.82
CA ILE A 240 24.23 -2.66 -9.01
C ILE A 240 24.02 -1.18 -8.69
N GLY A 241 23.79 -0.83 -7.42
CA GLY A 241 23.54 0.55 -7.00
C GLY A 241 22.10 1.04 -7.23
N GLY A 242 21.23 0.23 -7.82
CA GLY A 242 19.80 0.48 -7.91
C GLY A 242 19.09 0.33 -6.56
N LYS A 243 17.75 0.25 -6.59
CA LYS A 243 16.92 0.22 -5.37
C LYS A 243 15.96 -0.97 -5.38
N SER A 244 15.73 -1.57 -4.22
CA SER A 244 14.61 -2.49 -4.01
C SER A 244 13.64 -1.95 -2.96
N ASN A 245 12.40 -2.40 -3.03
CA ASN A 245 11.30 -1.93 -2.19
C ASN A 245 10.68 -3.07 -1.38
N THR A 246 10.45 -2.85 -0.09
CA THR A 246 9.89 -3.87 0.83
C THR A 246 8.46 -4.30 0.51
N GLY A 247 7.71 -3.45 -0.21
CA GLY A 247 6.26 -3.50 -0.18
C GLY A 247 5.68 -3.35 1.24
N GLU A 248 4.40 -3.69 1.39
CA GLU A 248 3.61 -3.47 2.61
C GLU A 248 3.85 -4.51 3.71
N GLY A 249 4.90 -5.34 3.61
CA GLY A 249 5.04 -6.55 4.41
C GLY A 249 5.84 -6.41 5.70
N GLY A 250 6.46 -5.26 5.95
CA GLY A 250 7.59 -5.13 6.87
C GLY A 250 8.88 -5.72 6.28
N GLU A 251 9.96 -5.64 7.05
CA GLU A 251 11.25 -6.26 6.69
C GLU A 251 11.94 -6.77 7.96
N ASP A 252 12.59 -7.93 7.87
CA ASP A 252 13.31 -8.53 9.00
C ASP A 252 14.54 -7.69 9.37
N PRO A 253 14.67 -7.24 10.63
CA PRO A 253 15.82 -6.44 11.08
C PRO A 253 17.18 -7.12 10.87
N LYS A 254 17.23 -8.45 10.83
CA LYS A 254 18.47 -9.20 10.52
C LYS A 254 19.05 -8.83 9.15
N ARG A 255 18.23 -8.32 8.23
CA ARG A 255 18.64 -7.92 6.87
C ARG A 255 19.29 -6.54 6.81
N PHE A 256 19.20 -5.73 7.87
CA PHE A 256 19.66 -4.34 7.86
C PHE A 256 21.18 -4.21 7.84
N ILE A 257 21.88 -5.23 8.34
CA ILE A 257 23.33 -5.24 8.47
C ILE A 257 23.96 -5.91 7.23
N PRO A 258 24.84 -5.22 6.48
CA PRO A 258 25.62 -5.85 5.42
C PRO A 258 26.52 -6.97 5.97
N VAL A 259 26.73 -8.03 5.19
CA VAL A 259 27.56 -9.14 5.63
C VAL A 259 29.05 -8.77 5.59
N ALA A 260 29.76 -8.97 6.70
CA ALA A 260 31.18 -8.61 6.81
C ALA A 260 32.13 -9.60 6.10
N LYS A 261 31.70 -10.86 5.99
CA LYS A 261 32.44 -11.96 5.35
C LYS A 261 31.49 -12.76 4.47
N ALA A 262 32.05 -13.60 3.59
CA ALA A 262 31.24 -14.55 2.84
C ALA A 262 30.40 -15.42 3.80
N SER A 263 29.13 -15.57 3.49
CA SER A 263 28.10 -16.19 4.33
C SER A 263 26.95 -16.65 3.43
N SER A 264 25.76 -16.87 3.97
CA SER A 264 24.58 -17.20 3.22
C SER A 264 23.31 -16.55 3.77
N MET A 265 22.25 -16.56 2.98
CA MET A 265 20.94 -16.05 3.41
C MET A 265 20.41 -16.81 4.63
N ALA A 266 20.58 -18.14 4.66
CA ALA A 266 20.18 -18.99 5.77
C ALA A 266 20.97 -18.66 7.05
N GLU A 267 22.28 -18.42 6.97
CA GLU A 267 23.09 -18.03 8.13
C GLU A 267 22.63 -16.70 8.76
N VAL A 268 22.19 -15.74 7.93
CA VAL A 268 21.77 -14.41 8.41
C VAL A 268 20.31 -14.38 8.89
N ILE A 269 19.38 -14.92 8.10
CA ILE A 269 17.94 -14.86 8.43
C ILE A 269 17.55 -15.98 9.39
N GLY A 270 18.05 -17.19 9.17
CA GLY A 270 17.84 -18.38 9.99
C GLY A 270 17.65 -19.64 9.15
N GLU A 271 18.37 -20.71 9.49
CA GLU A 271 18.36 -21.99 8.77
C GLU A 271 16.98 -22.66 8.70
N THR A 272 16.15 -22.45 9.73
CA THR A 272 14.78 -22.99 9.77
C THR A 272 13.77 -22.15 8.99
N LEU A 273 14.15 -20.94 8.58
CA LEU A 273 13.28 -20.02 7.86
C LEU A 273 13.54 -20.00 6.36
N ILE A 274 14.75 -20.40 5.92
CA ILE A 274 15.18 -20.36 4.52
C ILE A 274 15.16 -21.77 3.94
N GLU A 275 14.35 -21.98 2.90
CA GLU A 275 14.17 -23.27 2.23
C GLU A 275 15.14 -23.44 1.06
N ARG A 276 15.57 -22.31 0.48
CA ARG A 276 16.58 -22.28 -0.59
C ARG A 276 17.63 -21.24 -0.26
N ASP A 277 18.80 -21.73 0.15
CA ASP A 277 19.90 -20.87 0.54
C ASP A 277 20.58 -20.20 -0.67
N ILE A 278 21.05 -18.96 -0.46
CA ILE A 278 21.71 -18.11 -1.45
C ILE A 278 23.05 -17.65 -0.87
N PRO A 279 24.18 -17.93 -1.55
CA PRO A 279 25.48 -17.45 -1.12
C PRO A 279 25.57 -15.92 -1.12
N LEU A 280 26.14 -15.37 -0.06
CA LEU A 280 26.40 -13.95 0.10
C LEU A 280 27.91 -13.68 0.05
N LYS A 281 28.29 -12.63 -0.67
CA LYS A 281 29.66 -12.13 -0.77
C LYS A 281 29.89 -11.09 0.33
N ALA A 282 31.13 -10.95 0.79
CA ALA A 282 31.48 -9.87 1.71
C ALA A 282 31.05 -8.51 1.13
N GLY A 283 30.32 -7.71 1.92
CA GLY A 283 29.72 -6.45 1.50
C GLY A 283 28.31 -6.54 0.93
N ASP A 284 27.76 -7.73 0.68
CA ASP A 284 26.37 -7.86 0.26
C ASP A 284 25.42 -7.36 1.35
N SER A 285 24.31 -6.75 0.94
CA SER A 285 23.23 -6.33 1.82
C SER A 285 21.90 -6.86 1.31
N MET A 286 21.10 -7.42 2.23
CA MET A 286 19.73 -7.84 1.96
C MET A 286 18.71 -6.77 2.32
N ARG A 287 19.14 -5.58 2.77
CA ARG A 287 18.29 -4.46 3.15
C ARG A 287 17.65 -3.85 1.92
N SER A 288 16.34 -3.67 1.92
CA SER A 288 15.68 -2.90 0.86
C SER A 288 15.89 -1.40 1.07
N LYS A 289 16.42 -0.68 0.09
CA LYS A 289 16.65 0.77 0.22
C LYS A 289 15.35 1.57 0.38
N ILE A 290 14.28 1.11 -0.28
CA ILE A 290 12.96 1.73 -0.20
C ILE A 290 12.10 0.97 0.81
N LYS A 291 11.59 1.69 1.81
CA LYS A 291 10.71 1.18 2.87
C LYS A 291 9.30 1.73 2.64
N GLN A 292 8.30 0.86 2.48
CA GLN A 292 6.93 1.31 2.22
C GLN A 292 6.11 1.53 3.49
N VAL A 293 5.39 2.65 3.54
CA VAL A 293 4.36 2.95 4.54
C VAL A 293 3.00 2.92 3.84
N ALA A 294 2.20 1.91 4.15
CA ALA A 294 0.86 1.71 3.58
C ALA A 294 -0.20 1.70 4.69
N SER A 295 -1.49 1.74 4.33
CA SER A 295 -2.63 1.86 5.26
C SER A 295 -2.68 0.81 6.39
N GLY A 296 -2.12 -0.38 6.18
CA GLY A 296 -2.06 -1.41 7.22
C GLY A 296 -1.02 -1.14 8.32
N ARG A 297 0.00 -0.31 8.03
CA ARG A 297 1.19 -0.05 8.88
C ARG A 297 1.92 -1.33 9.34
N PHE A 298 1.82 -2.41 8.56
CA PHE A 298 2.48 -3.67 8.90
C PHE A 298 4.00 -3.51 8.91
N GLY A 299 4.63 -3.87 10.03
CA GLY A 299 6.08 -3.84 10.21
C GLY A 299 6.70 -2.44 10.19
N VAL A 300 5.90 -1.37 10.28
CA VAL A 300 6.39 0.00 10.29
C VAL A 300 6.78 0.38 11.72
N THR A 301 8.07 0.24 12.04
CA THR A 301 8.66 0.64 13.33
C THR A 301 9.70 1.76 13.16
N ALA A 302 10.13 2.37 14.27
CA ALA A 302 11.20 3.36 14.26
C ALA A 302 12.51 2.80 13.66
N GLU A 303 12.88 1.55 14.00
CA GLU A 303 14.06 0.88 13.43
C GLU A 303 13.90 0.62 11.92
N TYR A 304 12.70 0.20 11.49
CA TYR A 304 12.38 -0.01 10.08
C TYR A 304 12.54 1.28 9.26
N LEU A 305 12.03 2.40 9.78
CA LEU A 305 12.13 3.73 9.15
C LEU A 305 13.56 4.27 9.16
N ALA A 306 14.31 4.07 10.25
CA ALA A 306 15.72 4.48 10.35
C ALA A 306 16.63 3.76 9.34
N ASN A 307 16.22 2.57 8.88
CA ASN A 307 16.93 1.76 7.89
C ASN A 307 16.44 1.97 6.45
N ALA A 308 15.80 3.10 6.17
CA ALA A 308 15.38 3.53 4.83
C ALA A 308 16.37 4.52 4.22
N ASP A 309 16.62 4.40 2.92
CA ASP A 309 17.20 5.49 2.12
C ASP A 309 16.07 6.33 1.47
N GLN A 310 14.93 5.68 1.20
CA GLN A 310 13.70 6.32 0.77
C GLN A 310 12.50 5.67 1.49
N ILE A 311 11.55 6.47 1.94
CA ILE A 311 10.29 6.00 2.53
C ILE A 311 9.16 6.28 1.53
N GLN A 312 8.44 5.25 1.11
CA GLN A 312 7.36 5.37 0.14
C GLN A 312 5.98 5.29 0.80
N ILE A 313 5.24 6.40 0.80
CA ILE A 313 3.82 6.45 1.12
C ILE A 313 3.05 5.82 -0.05
N LYS A 314 2.36 4.71 0.21
CA LYS A 314 1.57 4.01 -0.79
C LYS A 314 0.11 4.47 -0.75
N MET A 315 -0.24 5.50 -1.54
CA MET A 315 -1.64 5.91 -1.70
C MET A 315 -2.45 4.84 -2.45
N ALA A 316 -1.88 4.29 -3.53
CA ALA A 316 -2.56 3.30 -4.35
C ALA A 316 -1.58 2.38 -5.10
N GLN A 317 -2.13 1.38 -5.81
CA GLN A 317 -1.40 0.55 -6.78
C GLN A 317 -2.29 0.26 -7.99
N GLY A 318 -1.70 0.16 -9.18
CA GLY A 318 -2.44 0.02 -10.44
C GLY A 318 -3.42 -1.14 -10.50
N ALA A 319 -3.07 -2.28 -9.90
CA ALA A 319 -3.94 -3.48 -9.92
C ALA A 319 -5.23 -3.38 -9.10
N LYS A 320 -5.33 -2.38 -8.21
CA LYS A 320 -6.48 -2.12 -7.34
C LYS A 320 -6.44 -0.72 -6.73
N PRO A 321 -6.62 0.33 -7.53
CA PRO A 321 -6.76 1.69 -7.04
C PRO A 321 -8.03 1.79 -6.18
N GLY A 322 -7.97 2.63 -5.13
CA GLY A 322 -9.07 2.81 -4.17
C GLY A 322 -9.32 1.63 -3.22
N GLU A 323 -8.38 0.66 -3.12
CA GLU A 323 -8.47 -0.48 -2.21
C GLU A 323 -7.15 -0.76 -1.47
N GLY A 324 -7.26 -1.44 -0.32
CA GLY A 324 -6.12 -1.84 0.49
C GLY A 324 -5.37 -3.10 0.02
N GLY A 325 -4.19 -3.31 0.60
CA GLY A 325 -3.43 -4.56 0.51
C GLY A 325 -4.25 -5.77 0.96
N GLN A 326 -3.97 -6.94 0.39
CA GLN A 326 -4.65 -8.20 0.74
C GLN A 326 -3.61 -9.32 0.83
N LEU A 327 -3.58 -10.00 1.96
CA LEU A 327 -2.81 -11.22 2.17
C LEU A 327 -3.73 -12.32 2.74
N PRO A 328 -4.00 -13.40 1.99
CA PRO A 328 -4.79 -14.52 2.47
C PRO A 328 -4.20 -15.15 3.73
N GLY A 329 -5.05 -15.56 4.68
CA GLY A 329 -4.62 -16.07 6.00
C GLY A 329 -3.70 -17.29 5.93
N HIS A 330 -3.91 -18.17 4.95
CA HIS A 330 -3.04 -19.34 4.71
C HIS A 330 -1.64 -18.99 4.16
N LYS A 331 -1.37 -17.70 3.88
CA LYS A 331 -0.02 -17.16 3.61
C LYS A 331 0.56 -16.40 4.79
N VAL A 332 -0.18 -16.27 5.90
CA VAL A 332 0.29 -15.64 7.13
C VAL A 332 0.92 -16.72 8.00
N SER A 333 2.12 -17.16 7.60
CA SER A 333 2.93 -18.09 8.37
C SER A 333 3.38 -17.44 9.70
N PRO A 334 3.88 -18.20 10.69
CA PRO A 334 4.40 -17.63 11.93
C PRO A 334 5.44 -16.53 11.71
N TYR A 335 6.33 -16.71 10.72
CA TYR A 335 7.33 -15.71 10.36
C TYR A 335 6.69 -14.42 9.78
N ILE A 336 5.73 -14.55 8.86
CA ILE A 336 5.02 -13.40 8.30
C ILE A 336 4.20 -12.69 9.39
N ALA A 337 3.57 -13.46 10.28
CA ALA A 337 2.79 -12.91 11.38
C ALA A 337 3.66 -12.08 12.32
N GLN A 338 4.86 -12.57 12.65
CA GLN A 338 5.87 -11.88 13.46
C GLN A 338 6.28 -10.53 12.84
N LEU A 339 6.68 -10.53 11.56
CA LEU A 339 7.11 -9.32 10.86
C LEU A 339 6.02 -8.24 10.77
N ARG A 340 4.76 -8.67 10.76
CA ARG A 340 3.60 -7.79 10.64
C ARG A 340 2.94 -7.46 11.97
N PHE A 341 3.46 -7.98 13.10
CA PHE A 341 2.84 -7.85 14.42
C PHE A 341 1.35 -8.26 14.39
N SER A 342 1.12 -9.44 13.83
CA SER A 342 -0.21 -10.00 13.59
C SER A 342 -0.29 -11.45 14.06
N VAL A 343 -1.43 -12.11 13.82
CA VAL A 343 -1.73 -13.45 14.30
C VAL A 343 -1.54 -14.47 13.16
N PRO A 344 -0.79 -15.57 13.36
CA PRO A 344 -0.65 -16.61 12.35
C PRO A 344 -2.00 -17.15 11.85
N GLY A 345 -2.10 -17.40 10.55
CA GLY A 345 -3.31 -17.95 9.91
C GLY A 345 -4.46 -16.96 9.69
N VAL A 346 -4.40 -15.76 10.26
CA VAL A 346 -5.47 -14.75 10.12
C VAL A 346 -5.23 -13.90 8.87
N GLY A 347 -6.25 -13.78 8.02
CA GLY A 347 -6.17 -12.97 6.80
C GLY A 347 -5.97 -11.48 7.10
N LEU A 348 -5.12 -10.81 6.31
CA LEU A 348 -4.81 -9.39 6.46
C LEU A 348 -5.37 -8.62 5.28
N ILE A 349 -6.43 -7.85 5.54
CA ILE A 349 -7.00 -6.89 4.60
C ILE A 349 -6.71 -5.51 5.18
N SER A 350 -5.87 -4.74 4.47
CA SER A 350 -5.57 -3.37 4.88
C SER A 350 -6.79 -2.48 4.65
N PRO A 351 -7.00 -1.43 5.45
CA PRO A 351 -7.99 -0.40 5.15
C PRO A 351 -7.74 0.19 3.74
N PRO A 352 -8.77 0.58 2.98
CA PRO A 352 -8.56 1.30 1.72
C PRO A 352 -7.81 2.63 1.91
N PRO A 353 -8.21 3.53 2.82
CA PRO A 353 -7.48 4.77 3.04
C PRO A 353 -6.36 4.60 4.05
N HIS A 354 -5.39 5.50 4.00
CA HIS A 354 -4.58 5.83 5.16
C HIS A 354 -5.46 6.63 6.14
N HIS A 355 -5.62 6.15 7.38
CA HIS A 355 -6.49 6.84 8.36
C HIS A 355 -5.90 8.14 8.90
N ASP A 356 -4.67 8.47 8.49
CA ASP A 356 -3.95 9.72 8.73
C ASP A 356 -3.72 10.51 7.43
N ILE A 357 -4.50 10.23 6.38
CA ILE A 357 -4.53 10.99 5.13
C ILE A 357 -5.99 11.08 4.63
N TYR A 358 -6.70 12.14 5.02
CA TYR A 358 -8.03 12.45 4.48
C TYR A 358 -8.06 13.69 3.59
N SER A 359 -6.91 14.36 3.48
CA SER A 359 -6.73 15.60 2.74
C SER A 359 -5.27 15.76 2.31
N ILE A 360 -4.97 16.80 1.54
CA ILE A 360 -3.60 17.08 1.10
C ILE A 360 -2.71 17.58 2.24
N GLU A 361 -3.29 18.31 3.20
CA GLU A 361 -2.63 18.76 4.42
C GLU A 361 -2.30 17.60 5.36
N ASP A 362 -3.12 16.55 5.41
CA ASP A 362 -2.80 15.32 6.13
C ASP A 362 -1.66 14.56 5.46
N LEU A 363 -1.63 14.50 4.12
CA LEU A 363 -0.49 13.94 3.40
C LEU A 363 0.79 14.74 3.71
N ALA A 364 0.71 16.07 3.73
CA ALA A 364 1.83 16.92 4.12
C ALA A 364 2.27 16.64 5.57
N GLN A 365 1.32 16.36 6.48
CA GLN A 365 1.63 15.96 7.85
C GLN A 365 2.34 14.60 7.90
N LEU A 366 1.89 13.58 7.14
CA LEU A 366 2.60 12.30 7.09
C LEU A 366 3.99 12.43 6.46
N ILE A 367 4.16 13.24 5.42
CA ILE A 367 5.49 13.54 4.85
C ILE A 367 6.38 14.15 5.93
N HIS A 368 5.87 15.13 6.67
CA HIS A 368 6.58 15.74 7.79
C HIS A 368 6.93 14.70 8.87
N ASP A 369 5.99 13.82 9.24
CA ASP A 369 6.22 12.78 10.23
C ASP A 369 7.34 11.83 9.84
N LEU A 370 7.32 11.35 8.59
CA LEU A 370 8.30 10.41 8.07
C LEU A 370 9.67 11.05 7.91
N LYS A 371 9.75 12.33 7.52
CA LYS A 371 11.01 13.07 7.48
C LYS A 371 11.58 13.31 8.88
N ASN A 372 10.75 13.53 9.90
CA ASN A 372 11.20 13.57 11.29
C ASN A 372 11.63 12.17 11.78
N ALA A 373 10.94 11.10 11.36
CA ALA A 373 11.27 9.72 11.72
C ALA A 373 12.55 9.20 11.07
N ASN A 374 12.96 9.79 9.94
CA ASN A 374 14.29 9.61 9.36
C ASN A 374 14.70 10.85 8.54
N PRO A 375 15.47 11.79 9.13
CA PRO A 375 15.89 13.02 8.46
C PRO A 375 16.73 12.81 7.20
N LYS A 376 17.33 11.62 7.01
CA LYS A 376 18.19 11.30 5.86
C LYS A 376 17.45 10.70 4.68
N ALA A 377 16.24 10.17 4.89
CA ALA A 377 15.50 9.47 3.84
C ALA A 377 14.71 10.42 2.96
N ASP A 378 14.61 10.11 1.67
CA ASP A 378 13.69 10.77 0.75
C ASP A 378 12.25 10.30 0.97
N ILE A 379 11.26 11.18 0.82
CA ILE A 379 9.85 10.81 0.95
C ILE A 379 9.20 10.69 -0.43
N SER A 380 8.83 9.45 -0.78
CA SER A 380 8.18 9.06 -2.02
C SER A 380 6.67 8.90 -1.85
N VAL A 381 5.86 9.39 -2.79
CA VAL A 381 4.40 9.17 -2.81
C VAL A 381 4.03 8.37 -4.05
N LYS A 382 3.45 7.19 -3.86
CA LYS A 382 3.00 6.32 -4.95
C LYS A 382 1.53 6.53 -5.28
N LEU A 383 1.29 7.12 -6.45
CA LEU A 383 -0.02 7.36 -7.06
C LEU A 383 -0.30 6.34 -8.17
N VAL A 384 -1.53 6.32 -8.66
CA VAL A 384 -1.94 5.56 -9.84
C VAL A 384 -2.44 6.53 -10.89
N SER A 385 -2.08 6.26 -12.15
CA SER A 385 -2.54 7.00 -13.31
C SER A 385 -4.07 7.00 -13.40
N GLU A 386 -4.64 8.19 -13.47
CA GLU A 386 -6.02 8.52 -13.77
C GLU A 386 -6.09 10.00 -14.15
N THR A 387 -7.13 10.43 -14.86
CA THR A 387 -7.36 11.85 -15.17
C THR A 387 -7.36 12.69 -13.89
N GLY A 388 -6.58 13.78 -13.89
CA GLY A 388 -6.48 14.69 -12.74
C GLY A 388 -5.29 14.40 -11.82
N ILE A 389 -4.53 13.33 -12.08
CA ILE A 389 -3.31 13.01 -11.34
C ILE A 389 -2.31 14.17 -11.35
N GLY A 390 -2.23 14.97 -12.42
CA GLY A 390 -1.32 16.11 -12.49
C GLY A 390 -1.61 17.15 -11.42
N THR A 391 -2.89 17.41 -11.14
CA THR A 391 -3.32 18.31 -10.06
C THR A 391 -2.95 17.75 -8.69
N VAL A 392 -3.18 16.45 -8.47
CA VAL A 392 -2.78 15.75 -7.24
C VAL A 392 -1.26 15.82 -7.05
N ALA A 393 -0.49 15.55 -8.11
CA ALA A 393 0.97 15.58 -8.08
C ALA A 393 1.52 16.98 -7.74
N ALA A 394 0.89 18.06 -8.24
CA ALA A 394 1.25 19.42 -7.84
C ALA A 394 0.98 19.66 -6.35
N GLY A 395 -0.13 19.15 -5.81
CA GLY A 395 -0.41 19.14 -4.37
C GLY A 395 0.66 18.36 -3.59
N VAL A 396 1.03 17.17 -4.05
CA VAL A 396 2.05 16.30 -3.43
C VAL A 396 3.43 16.98 -3.39
N ALA A 397 3.83 17.65 -4.46
CA ALA A 397 5.06 18.42 -4.50
C ALA A 397 5.03 19.59 -3.49
N LYS A 398 3.91 20.33 -3.41
CA LYS A 398 3.72 21.40 -2.41
C LYS A 398 3.67 20.87 -0.98
N ALA A 399 3.17 19.66 -0.78
CA ALA A 399 3.17 18.91 0.49
C ALA A 399 4.56 18.39 0.90
N LYS A 400 5.61 18.77 0.15
CA LYS A 400 7.02 18.51 0.42
C LYS A 400 7.50 17.09 0.13
N SER A 401 6.84 16.32 -0.74
CA SER A 401 7.40 15.04 -1.20
C SER A 401 8.67 15.25 -2.06
N ASP A 402 9.67 14.40 -1.88
CA ASP A 402 10.93 14.42 -2.65
C ASP A 402 10.78 13.64 -3.98
N HIS A 403 9.79 12.75 -4.07
CA HIS A 403 9.68 11.77 -5.14
C HIS A 403 8.22 11.35 -5.38
N ILE A 404 7.78 11.23 -6.62
CA ILE A 404 6.42 10.80 -6.98
C ILE A 404 6.51 9.58 -7.90
N VAL A 405 5.78 8.51 -7.58
CA VAL A 405 5.61 7.37 -8.49
C VAL A 405 4.26 7.49 -9.20
N VAL A 406 4.26 7.44 -10.53
CA VAL A 406 3.07 7.27 -11.36
C VAL A 406 2.98 5.80 -11.77
N ALA A 407 2.03 5.06 -11.19
CA ALA A 407 1.80 3.65 -11.50
C ALA A 407 0.70 3.47 -12.55
N GLY A 408 0.96 2.68 -13.60
CA GLY A 408 -0.05 2.30 -14.58
C GLY A 408 -1.01 1.22 -14.06
N HIS A 409 -2.22 1.17 -14.64
CA HIS A 409 -3.26 0.18 -14.32
C HIS A 409 -2.79 -1.27 -14.46
N ASP A 410 -1.80 -1.52 -15.32
CA ASP A 410 -1.29 -2.83 -15.69
C ASP A 410 -0.29 -3.42 -14.65
N GLY A 411 -0.04 -2.71 -13.55
CA GLY A 411 0.78 -3.17 -12.43
C GLY A 411 0.38 -4.56 -11.89
N GLY A 412 1.35 -5.36 -11.48
CA GLY A 412 1.12 -6.70 -10.93
C GLY A 412 0.51 -6.69 -9.51
N THR A 413 -0.05 -7.83 -9.08
CA THR A 413 -0.53 -8.03 -7.71
C THR A 413 -0.48 -9.51 -7.31
N GLY A 414 -0.22 -9.77 -6.02
CA GLY A 414 -0.33 -11.11 -5.45
C GLY A 414 -1.77 -11.53 -5.18
N ALA A 415 -2.66 -10.57 -4.87
CA ALA A 415 -4.09 -10.80 -4.60
C ALA A 415 -4.90 -9.51 -4.81
N SER A 416 -5.94 -9.58 -5.63
CA SER A 416 -6.84 -8.46 -5.93
C SER A 416 -8.17 -8.98 -6.51
N PRO A 417 -9.31 -8.29 -6.32
CA PRO A 417 -10.51 -8.54 -7.09
C PRO A 417 -10.24 -8.40 -8.58
N ILE A 418 -10.74 -9.36 -9.38
CA ILE A 418 -10.59 -9.36 -10.83
C ILE A 418 -11.18 -8.08 -11.46
N SER A 419 -12.31 -7.61 -10.93
CA SER A 419 -12.95 -6.36 -11.38
C SER A 419 -12.01 -5.16 -11.30
N SER A 420 -11.16 -5.09 -10.27
CA SER A 420 -10.23 -3.97 -10.09
C SER A 420 -9.01 -4.09 -10.99
N ILE A 421 -8.51 -5.31 -11.22
CA ILE A 421 -7.41 -5.56 -12.16
C ILE A 421 -7.80 -5.16 -13.59
N LYS A 422 -9.08 -5.30 -13.95
CA LYS A 422 -9.55 -5.05 -15.31
C LYS A 422 -10.13 -3.66 -15.56
N HIS A 423 -10.66 -2.99 -14.53
CA HIS A 423 -11.51 -1.81 -14.73
C HIS A 423 -11.16 -0.62 -13.85
N ALA A 424 -9.95 -0.55 -13.28
CA ALA A 424 -9.55 0.58 -12.45
C ALA A 424 -8.11 1.03 -12.73
N GLY A 425 -7.92 2.35 -12.79
CA GLY A 425 -6.68 3.00 -13.22
C GLY A 425 -6.55 3.11 -14.75
N THR A 426 -5.58 3.89 -15.20
CA THR A 426 -5.30 4.14 -16.63
C THR A 426 -3.85 3.81 -17.02
N PRO A 427 -3.52 3.76 -18.32
CA PRO A 427 -2.14 3.59 -18.80
C PRO A 427 -1.22 4.67 -18.25
N TRP A 428 -0.02 4.27 -17.81
CA TRP A 428 0.93 5.20 -17.19
C TRP A 428 1.41 6.28 -18.17
N GLU A 429 1.35 6.02 -19.48
CA GLU A 429 1.71 6.99 -20.52
C GLU A 429 0.88 8.28 -20.37
N LEU A 430 -0.41 8.14 -20.02
CA LEU A 430 -1.33 9.27 -19.84
C LEU A 430 -1.02 10.03 -18.55
N GLY A 431 -0.98 9.32 -17.41
CA GLY A 431 -0.76 9.95 -16.11
C GLY A 431 0.65 10.54 -15.94
N LEU A 432 1.67 9.93 -16.55
CA LEU A 432 3.04 10.44 -16.52
C LEU A 432 3.14 11.75 -17.31
N ALA A 433 2.57 11.79 -18.51
CA ALA A 433 2.53 13.00 -19.31
C ALA A 433 1.77 14.13 -18.59
N GLU A 434 0.57 13.85 -18.05
CA GLU A 434 -0.21 14.85 -17.30
C GLU A 434 0.57 15.38 -16.08
N THR A 435 1.24 14.49 -15.34
CA THR A 435 2.07 14.83 -14.18
C THR A 435 3.25 15.71 -14.59
N GLN A 436 4.00 15.32 -15.62
CA GLN A 436 5.11 16.09 -16.15
C GLN A 436 4.66 17.49 -16.57
N GLN A 437 3.62 17.58 -17.41
CA GLN A 437 3.09 18.83 -17.93
C GLN A 437 2.65 19.76 -16.80
N THR A 438 1.88 19.24 -15.83
CA THR A 438 1.34 20.05 -14.74
C THR A 438 2.43 20.56 -13.80
N LEU A 439 3.42 19.74 -13.46
CA LEU A 439 4.53 20.15 -12.59
C LEU A 439 5.44 21.19 -13.25
N VAL A 440 5.66 21.08 -14.57
CA VAL A 440 6.41 22.08 -15.35
C VAL A 440 5.65 23.41 -15.39
N LEU A 441 4.35 23.39 -15.71
CA LEU A 441 3.48 24.58 -15.72
C LEU A 441 3.48 25.32 -14.37
N ASN A 442 3.56 24.59 -13.27
CA ASN A 442 3.56 25.16 -11.91
C ASN A 442 4.97 25.46 -11.36
N GLN A 443 6.04 25.26 -12.14
CA GLN A 443 7.44 25.41 -11.71
C GLN A 443 7.79 24.59 -10.46
N LEU A 444 7.22 23.39 -10.37
CA LEU A 444 7.44 22.43 -9.28
C LEU A 444 8.32 21.26 -9.70
N ARG A 445 8.50 21.02 -11.01
CA ARG A 445 9.14 19.82 -11.55
C ARG A 445 10.59 19.61 -11.08
N GLY A 446 11.35 20.69 -10.90
CA GLY A 446 12.74 20.63 -10.41
C GLY A 446 12.87 20.03 -9.00
N ARG A 447 11.82 20.10 -8.18
CA ARG A 447 11.84 19.73 -6.76
C ARG A 447 11.59 18.25 -6.47
N VAL A 448 11.10 17.50 -7.46
CA VAL A 448 10.63 16.12 -7.27
C VAL A 448 11.20 15.20 -8.34
N ILE A 449 11.63 14.01 -7.92
CA ILE A 449 11.94 12.90 -8.83
C ILE A 449 10.63 12.26 -9.29
N LEU A 450 10.43 12.07 -10.59
CA LEU A 450 9.32 11.30 -11.13
C LEU A 450 9.76 9.87 -11.48
N GLN A 451 9.17 8.88 -10.83
CA GLN A 451 9.32 7.49 -11.19
C GLN A 451 8.07 7.00 -11.90
N VAL A 452 8.22 6.17 -12.94
CA VAL A 452 7.10 5.46 -13.56
C VAL A 452 7.19 3.95 -13.30
N ASP A 453 6.07 3.30 -13.02
CA ASP A 453 5.96 1.84 -13.03
C ASP A 453 4.66 1.36 -13.70
N GLY A 454 4.63 0.10 -14.13
CA GLY A 454 3.52 -0.44 -14.91
C GLY A 454 4.01 -1.25 -16.10
N GLN A 455 4.18 -2.57 -15.89
CA GLN A 455 4.60 -3.51 -16.94
C GLN A 455 5.83 -3.10 -17.78
N MET A 456 6.74 -2.30 -17.21
CA MET A 456 8.04 -1.97 -17.80
C MET A 456 8.85 -3.26 -18.00
N LYS A 457 9.31 -3.50 -19.22
CA LYS A 457 9.89 -4.80 -19.63
C LYS A 457 11.19 -4.68 -20.42
N THR A 458 11.37 -3.62 -21.18
CA THR A 458 12.49 -3.44 -22.14
C THR A 458 13.14 -2.07 -21.98
N GLY A 459 14.31 -1.88 -22.58
CA GLY A 459 14.97 -0.57 -22.66
C GLY A 459 14.16 0.45 -23.46
N ARG A 460 13.37 0.00 -24.46
CA ARG A 460 12.42 0.88 -25.16
C ARG A 460 11.35 1.47 -24.25
N ASP A 461 10.80 0.69 -23.31
CA ASP A 461 9.84 1.21 -22.32
C ASP A 461 10.48 2.32 -21.46
N VAL A 462 11.73 2.11 -21.02
CA VAL A 462 12.50 3.09 -20.23
C VAL A 462 12.71 4.38 -21.02
N LEU A 463 13.11 4.27 -22.29
CA LEU A 463 13.32 5.43 -23.15
C LEU A 463 12.03 6.24 -23.31
N ILE A 464 10.89 5.60 -23.58
CA ILE A 464 9.60 6.31 -23.69
C ILE A 464 9.21 6.96 -22.38
N GLY A 465 9.36 6.25 -21.25
CA GLY A 465 9.10 6.84 -19.94
C GLY A 465 9.96 8.08 -19.68
N ALA A 466 11.25 8.05 -20.07
CA ALA A 466 12.12 9.23 -19.97
C ALA A 466 11.61 10.38 -20.83
N LEU A 467 11.31 10.14 -22.11
CA LEU A 467 10.79 11.15 -23.04
C LEU A 467 9.47 11.78 -22.55
N LEU A 468 8.62 11.01 -21.87
CA LEU A 468 7.39 11.50 -21.24
C LEU A 468 7.60 12.19 -19.87
N GLY A 469 8.81 12.13 -19.29
CA GLY A 469 9.18 12.93 -18.11
C GLY A 469 9.71 12.17 -16.90
N ALA A 470 9.88 10.84 -16.96
CA ALA A 470 10.39 10.06 -15.82
C ALA A 470 11.91 10.19 -15.62
N ASP A 471 12.32 10.38 -14.37
CA ASP A 471 13.71 10.31 -13.91
C ASP A 471 14.13 8.86 -13.58
N GLU A 472 13.19 8.06 -13.07
CA GLU A 472 13.40 6.70 -12.55
C GLU A 472 12.32 5.70 -13.02
N PHE A 473 12.62 4.40 -12.93
CA PHE A 473 11.80 3.34 -13.52
C PHE A 473 11.63 2.14 -12.58
N GLY A 474 10.38 1.77 -12.32
CA GLY A 474 10.00 0.66 -11.46
C GLY A 474 9.68 -0.62 -12.23
N PHE A 475 10.27 -1.74 -11.80
CA PHE A 475 10.10 -3.06 -12.42
C PHE A 475 9.63 -4.09 -11.38
N ALA A 476 8.45 -4.68 -11.58
CA ALA A 476 7.90 -5.68 -10.65
C ALA A 476 7.83 -7.07 -11.29
N THR A 477 6.94 -7.26 -12.26
CA THR A 477 6.67 -8.58 -12.85
C THR A 477 7.88 -9.16 -13.58
N ALA A 478 8.62 -8.36 -14.35
CA ALA A 478 9.77 -8.87 -15.12
C ALA A 478 10.88 -9.43 -14.22
N PRO A 479 11.34 -8.74 -13.14
CA PRO A 479 12.24 -9.35 -12.16
C PRO A 479 11.72 -10.65 -11.54
N LEU A 480 10.42 -10.76 -11.23
CA LEU A 480 9.86 -12.03 -10.75
C LEU A 480 9.89 -13.14 -11.81
N VAL A 481 9.70 -12.81 -13.09
CA VAL A 481 9.85 -13.75 -14.21
C VAL A 481 11.31 -14.22 -14.31
N VAL A 482 12.26 -13.31 -14.16
CA VAL A 482 13.71 -13.60 -14.10
C VAL A 482 14.06 -14.52 -12.94
N GLU A 483 13.41 -14.36 -11.79
CA GLU A 483 13.56 -15.26 -10.63
C GLU A 483 12.87 -16.62 -10.80
N GLY A 484 12.07 -16.81 -11.86
CA GLY A 484 11.48 -18.10 -12.23
C GLY A 484 9.97 -18.10 -12.38
N CYS A 485 9.26 -16.98 -12.19
CA CYS A 485 7.81 -16.93 -12.40
C CYS A 485 7.43 -17.34 -13.83
N ILE A 486 6.44 -18.24 -13.93
CA ILE A 486 5.89 -18.76 -15.19
C ILE A 486 4.48 -18.22 -15.49
N MET A 487 4.07 -17.13 -14.84
CA MET A 487 2.78 -16.45 -15.04
C MET A 487 1.53 -17.34 -14.90
N MET A 488 1.56 -18.30 -13.96
CA MET A 488 0.41 -19.18 -13.66
C MET A 488 -0.78 -18.45 -13.02
N ARG A 489 -0.59 -17.22 -12.50
CA ARG A 489 -1.62 -16.38 -11.87
C ARG A 489 -2.34 -16.99 -10.65
N LYS A 490 -1.69 -17.92 -9.94
CA LYS A 490 -2.17 -18.55 -8.69
C LYS A 490 -1.51 -18.00 -7.41
N CYS A 491 -0.97 -16.77 -7.47
CA CYS A 491 -0.20 -16.14 -6.39
C CYS A 491 -0.98 -16.06 -5.06
N HIS A 492 -2.30 -15.86 -5.14
CA HIS A 492 -3.22 -15.72 -4.01
C HIS A 492 -3.60 -17.07 -3.37
N LEU A 493 -3.35 -18.20 -4.04
CA LEU A 493 -3.71 -19.54 -3.54
C LEU A 493 -2.59 -20.20 -2.74
N ASN A 494 -1.42 -19.55 -2.63
CA ASN A 494 -0.22 -20.11 -2.02
C ASN A 494 0.36 -21.34 -2.75
N THR A 495 -0.14 -21.68 -3.94
CA THR A 495 0.29 -22.85 -4.72
C THR A 495 1.25 -22.48 -5.85
N CYS A 496 2.22 -21.59 -5.60
CA CYS A 496 3.18 -21.19 -6.63
C CYS A 496 4.13 -22.36 -6.96
N PRO A 497 4.15 -22.90 -8.19
CA PRO A 497 4.88 -24.12 -8.50
C PRO A 497 6.42 -23.96 -8.52
N VAL A 498 6.90 -22.72 -8.46
CA VAL A 498 8.31 -22.33 -8.65
C VAL A 498 8.88 -21.56 -7.44
N GLY A 499 8.18 -21.60 -6.30
CA GLY A 499 8.70 -21.02 -5.04
C GLY A 499 8.76 -19.49 -4.98
N VAL A 500 8.19 -18.76 -5.95
CA VAL A 500 8.22 -17.27 -5.97
C VAL A 500 7.11 -16.67 -5.11
N ALA A 501 5.85 -16.99 -5.36
CA ALA A 501 4.69 -16.32 -4.75
C ALA A 501 3.97 -17.21 -3.72
N THR A 502 4.72 -17.83 -2.81
CA THR A 502 4.21 -18.80 -1.81
C THR A 502 4.98 -18.73 -0.49
N GLN A 503 4.29 -19.07 0.59
CA GLN A 503 4.84 -19.29 1.94
C GLN A 503 4.85 -20.78 2.32
N ASP A 504 4.37 -21.66 1.44
CA ASP A 504 4.47 -23.11 1.61
C ASP A 504 5.93 -23.56 1.50
N THR A 505 6.40 -24.30 2.50
CA THR A 505 7.81 -24.69 2.63
C THR A 505 8.25 -25.62 1.51
N GLU A 506 7.43 -26.62 1.14
CA GLU A 506 7.74 -27.56 0.05
C GLU A 506 7.79 -26.88 -1.31
N LEU A 507 6.93 -25.90 -1.55
CA LEU A 507 6.95 -25.13 -2.79
C LEU A 507 8.10 -24.11 -2.83
N ARG A 508 8.50 -23.52 -1.70
CA ARG A 508 9.65 -22.62 -1.61
C ARG A 508 10.97 -23.30 -1.92
N LYS A 509 11.13 -24.59 -1.60
CA LYS A 509 12.29 -25.40 -2.03
C LYS A 509 12.51 -25.43 -3.55
N ARG A 510 11.47 -25.15 -4.33
CA ARG A 510 11.52 -25.09 -5.81
C ARG A 510 12.03 -23.76 -6.36
N PHE A 511 12.34 -22.79 -5.50
CA PHE A 511 12.88 -21.50 -5.92
C PHE A 511 14.27 -21.67 -6.57
N THR A 512 14.46 -21.05 -7.73
CA THR A 512 15.71 -21.15 -8.52
C THR A 512 16.28 -19.79 -8.93
N GLY A 513 15.66 -18.68 -8.52
CA GLY A 513 16.17 -17.34 -8.74
C GLY A 513 17.54 -17.16 -8.06
N GLN A 514 18.40 -16.34 -8.68
CA GLN A 514 19.70 -15.96 -8.14
C GLN A 514 19.89 -14.46 -8.36
N PRO A 515 20.60 -13.76 -7.46
CA PRO A 515 20.84 -12.33 -7.62
C PRO A 515 21.49 -12.00 -8.98
N GLU A 516 22.39 -12.85 -9.47
CA GLU A 516 23.08 -12.70 -10.76
C GLU A 516 22.11 -12.64 -11.95
N HIS A 517 21.00 -13.38 -11.91
CA HIS A 517 20.00 -13.34 -12.98
C HIS A 517 19.35 -11.95 -13.07
N VAL A 518 19.02 -11.38 -11.90
CA VAL A 518 18.39 -10.06 -11.79
C VAL A 518 19.39 -8.97 -12.16
N VAL A 519 20.66 -9.11 -11.76
CA VAL A 519 21.76 -8.23 -12.19
C VAL A 519 21.87 -8.21 -13.72
N ASN A 520 21.94 -9.38 -14.36
CA ASN A 520 22.01 -9.50 -15.82
C ASN A 520 20.82 -8.81 -16.49
N TYR A 521 19.60 -9.02 -15.98
CA TYR A 521 18.39 -8.39 -16.51
C TYR A 521 18.51 -6.86 -16.57
N PHE A 522 18.87 -6.22 -15.45
CA PHE A 522 18.95 -4.77 -15.40
C PHE A 522 20.09 -4.21 -16.26
N PHE A 523 21.21 -4.93 -16.38
CA PHE A 523 22.25 -4.53 -17.32
C PHE A 523 21.83 -4.68 -18.78
N PHE A 524 21.06 -5.71 -19.14
CA PHE A 524 20.50 -5.81 -20.50
C PHE A 524 19.58 -4.64 -20.84
N ILE A 525 18.70 -4.26 -19.90
CA ILE A 525 17.81 -3.11 -20.06
C ILE A 525 18.63 -1.82 -20.24
N ALA A 526 19.62 -1.60 -19.36
CA ALA A 526 20.46 -0.42 -19.43
C ALA A 526 21.28 -0.35 -20.73
N GLU A 527 21.83 -1.47 -21.20
CA GLU A 527 22.53 -1.52 -22.48
C GLU A 527 21.61 -1.27 -23.67
N GLU A 528 20.39 -1.82 -23.68
CA GLU A 528 19.39 -1.50 -24.71
C GLU A 528 19.04 -0.01 -24.72
N VAL A 529 18.89 0.62 -23.54
CA VAL A 529 18.70 2.08 -23.43
C VAL A 529 19.87 2.82 -24.05
N ARG A 530 21.11 2.42 -23.80
CA ARG A 530 22.30 3.07 -24.38
C ARG A 530 22.34 2.94 -25.88
N GLU A 531 22.03 1.76 -26.43
CA GLU A 531 21.94 1.52 -27.86
C GLU A 531 20.90 2.45 -28.51
N LEU A 532 19.73 2.61 -27.87
CA LEU A 532 18.68 3.50 -28.35
C LEU A 532 19.09 4.98 -28.25
N MET A 533 19.67 5.41 -27.12
CA MET A 533 20.22 6.76 -26.93
C MET A 533 21.26 7.10 -27.99
N ALA A 534 22.20 6.19 -28.25
CA ALA A 534 23.21 6.32 -29.30
C ALA A 534 22.55 6.52 -30.67
N SER A 535 21.52 5.71 -30.99
CA SER A 535 20.84 5.75 -32.28
C SER A 535 20.11 7.07 -32.55
N ILE A 536 19.59 7.73 -31.51
CA ILE A 536 18.88 9.02 -31.64
C ILE A 536 19.79 10.24 -31.40
N GLY A 537 21.08 10.01 -31.11
CA GLY A 537 22.08 11.06 -30.97
C GLY A 537 22.19 11.69 -29.58
N ILE A 538 21.78 11.00 -28.52
CA ILE A 538 21.78 11.52 -27.13
C ILE A 538 22.83 10.79 -26.28
N ARG A 539 23.64 11.57 -25.53
CA ARG A 539 24.76 11.04 -24.73
C ARG A 539 24.45 10.90 -23.24
N LYS A 540 23.64 11.79 -22.67
CA LYS A 540 23.29 11.80 -21.24
C LYS A 540 21.83 11.48 -21.05
N PHE A 541 21.50 10.68 -20.03
CA PHE A 541 20.12 10.26 -19.79
C PHE A 541 19.21 11.46 -19.48
N ASN A 542 19.71 12.46 -18.74
CA ASN A 542 18.94 13.66 -18.41
C ASN A 542 18.48 14.45 -19.64
N ASP A 543 19.20 14.36 -20.76
CA ASP A 543 18.83 15.05 -22.01
C ASP A 543 17.61 14.40 -22.70
N LEU A 544 17.18 13.22 -22.25
CA LEU A 544 15.93 12.58 -22.67
C LEU A 544 14.71 13.14 -21.94
N ILE A 545 14.88 13.58 -20.70
CA ILE A 545 13.76 13.68 -19.76
C ILE A 545 12.80 14.80 -20.19
N GLY A 546 11.56 14.44 -20.49
CA GLY A 546 10.53 15.38 -20.92
C GLY A 546 10.61 15.80 -22.39
N ARG A 547 11.50 15.19 -23.20
CA ARG A 547 11.63 15.42 -24.65
C ARG A 547 10.53 14.69 -25.46
N ALA A 548 9.28 14.89 -25.10
CA ALA A 548 8.11 14.34 -25.79
C ALA A 548 8.02 14.78 -27.27
N ASP A 549 8.71 15.84 -27.68
CA ASP A 549 8.89 16.22 -29.09
C ASP A 549 9.58 15.14 -29.94
N LEU A 550 10.33 14.23 -29.31
CA LEU A 550 10.96 13.08 -29.97
C LEU A 550 10.02 11.88 -30.12
N LEU A 551 8.74 12.01 -29.75
CA LEU A 551 7.72 10.98 -29.98
C LEU A 551 6.84 11.36 -31.17
N ASP A 552 6.42 10.35 -31.92
CA ASP A 552 5.33 10.42 -32.89
C ASP A 552 4.41 9.20 -32.76
N MET A 553 3.30 9.23 -33.48
CA MET A 553 2.53 8.03 -33.78
C MET A 553 3.14 7.28 -34.97
N GLN A 554 3.16 5.96 -34.90
CA GLN A 554 3.58 5.10 -36.00
C GLN A 554 2.72 5.35 -37.24
N LYS A 555 3.38 5.47 -38.40
CA LYS A 555 2.71 5.62 -39.69
C LYS A 555 2.21 4.27 -40.21
N GLY A 556 1.08 4.28 -40.90
CA GLY A 556 0.58 3.11 -41.63
C GLY A 556 -0.05 2.02 -40.76
N ILE A 557 -0.59 2.36 -39.58
CA ILE A 557 -1.39 1.42 -38.77
C ILE A 557 -2.74 1.20 -39.48
N ASP A 558 -2.90 0.02 -40.09
CA ASP A 558 -4.12 -0.39 -40.80
C ASP A 558 -5.02 -1.24 -39.89
N HIS A 559 -5.57 -0.62 -38.85
CA HIS A 559 -6.55 -1.27 -37.97
C HIS A 559 -7.69 -0.31 -37.66
N TRP A 560 -8.92 -0.71 -38.02
CA TRP A 560 -10.10 0.16 -37.95
C TRP A 560 -10.40 0.74 -36.56
N LYS A 561 -10.15 0.01 -35.46
CA LYS A 561 -10.30 0.55 -34.08
C LYS A 561 -9.19 1.51 -33.64
N LEU A 562 -8.05 1.50 -34.33
CA LEU A 562 -6.93 2.38 -34.04
C LEU A 562 -6.99 3.65 -34.91
N SER A 563 -7.77 3.60 -36.00
CA SER A 563 -8.12 4.76 -36.81
C SER A 563 -8.81 5.81 -35.92
N GLY A 564 -8.22 6.99 -35.81
CA GLY A 564 -8.77 8.10 -35.04
C GLY A 564 -8.22 8.29 -33.62
N LEU A 565 -7.26 7.46 -33.18
CA LEU A 565 -6.49 7.77 -31.96
C LEU A 565 -5.62 9.02 -32.18
N ASP A 566 -5.56 9.89 -31.18
CA ASP A 566 -4.74 11.10 -31.18
C ASP A 566 -3.94 11.24 -29.86
N PHE A 567 -2.62 11.24 -29.96
CA PHE A 567 -1.71 11.38 -28.81
C PHE A 567 -1.15 12.80 -28.66
N SER A 568 -1.63 13.78 -29.42
CA SER A 568 -1.17 15.17 -29.38
C SER A 568 -1.18 15.77 -27.97
N LYS A 569 -2.21 15.46 -27.17
CA LYS A 569 -2.34 15.87 -25.76
C LYS A 569 -1.27 15.21 -24.86
N VAL A 570 -0.91 13.97 -25.15
CA VAL A 570 0.13 13.22 -24.40
C VAL A 570 1.53 13.76 -24.73
N PHE A 571 1.79 14.05 -25.99
CA PHE A 571 3.10 14.56 -26.44
C PHE A 571 3.28 16.07 -26.24
N HIS A 572 2.25 16.75 -25.73
CA HIS A 572 2.30 18.18 -25.50
C HIS A 572 3.42 18.57 -24.52
N GLN A 573 4.24 19.54 -24.93
CA GLN A 573 5.22 20.20 -24.07
C GLN A 573 4.73 21.60 -23.70
N PRO A 574 4.59 21.92 -22.39
CA PRO A 574 4.24 23.26 -21.96
C PRO A 574 5.23 24.31 -22.46
N LYS A 575 4.72 25.43 -22.97
CA LYS A 575 5.56 26.58 -23.36
C LYS A 575 5.94 27.38 -22.12
N VAL A 576 7.13 27.11 -21.60
CA VAL A 576 7.71 27.77 -20.41
C VAL A 576 9.08 28.37 -20.73
N ASP A 577 9.58 29.24 -19.84
CA ASP A 577 10.94 29.77 -19.94
C ASP A 577 11.99 28.65 -19.85
N GLN A 578 13.15 28.82 -20.50
CA GLN A 578 14.24 27.85 -20.45
C GLN A 578 14.80 27.64 -19.03
N SER A 579 14.58 28.58 -18.11
CA SER A 579 14.95 28.43 -16.70
C SER A 579 14.07 27.43 -15.95
N VAL A 580 12.90 27.07 -16.48
CA VAL A 580 12.00 26.12 -15.83
C VAL A 580 12.53 24.71 -16.03
N SER A 581 12.73 24.01 -14.92
CA SER A 581 13.32 22.67 -14.93
C SER A 581 12.35 21.62 -15.47
N LEU A 582 12.83 20.75 -16.36
CA LEU A 582 12.04 19.63 -16.94
C LEU A 582 12.25 18.31 -16.20
N PHE A 583 13.27 18.23 -15.36
CA PHE A 583 13.65 17.06 -14.57
C PHE A 583 14.12 17.48 -13.18
N ASN A 584 14.35 16.53 -12.26
CA ASN A 584 14.76 16.86 -10.91
C ASN A 584 16.20 17.40 -10.87
N ASN A 585 16.37 18.59 -10.29
CA ASN A 585 17.67 19.24 -10.14
C ASN A 585 17.76 20.12 -8.87
N ASP A 586 16.76 20.03 -7.99
CA ASP A 586 16.66 20.77 -6.73
C ASP A 586 16.34 19.80 -5.57
N VAL A 587 16.60 20.25 -4.34
CA VAL A 587 16.36 19.50 -3.10
C VAL A 587 15.36 20.29 -2.24
N GLN A 588 14.41 19.59 -1.63
CA GLN A 588 13.39 20.23 -0.82
C GLN A 588 13.87 20.56 0.59
N ASP A 589 13.60 21.78 1.05
CA ASP A 589 13.68 22.11 2.48
C ASP A 589 12.40 21.67 3.21
N HIS A 590 12.57 20.75 4.15
CA HIS A 590 11.54 20.15 5.02
C HIS A 590 11.35 20.90 6.34
N GLY A 591 12.14 21.95 6.62
CA GLY A 591 11.97 22.80 7.80
C GLY A 591 12.37 22.15 9.13
N LEU A 592 13.14 21.05 9.10
CA LEU A 592 13.51 20.27 10.29
C LEU A 592 14.30 21.06 11.33
N LYS A 593 14.97 22.15 10.94
CA LYS A 593 15.71 23.03 11.85
C LYS A 593 14.83 23.66 12.94
N ASN A 594 13.53 23.79 12.66
CA ASN A 594 12.56 24.41 13.58
C ASN A 594 11.87 23.40 14.50
N ALA A 595 12.16 22.09 14.36
CA ALA A 595 11.56 21.07 15.20
C ALA A 595 12.03 21.18 16.66
N LEU A 596 11.11 21.04 17.61
CA LEU A 596 11.39 21.06 19.05
C LEU A 596 12.38 19.93 19.43
N ASP A 597 12.36 18.84 18.68
CA ASP A 597 13.26 17.71 18.88
C ASP A 597 14.74 18.06 18.80
N ASN A 598 15.15 19.11 18.10
CA ASN A 598 16.55 19.54 18.11
C ASN A 598 17.01 19.90 19.54
N GLN A 599 16.12 20.51 20.33
CA GLN A 599 16.36 20.81 21.73
C GLN A 599 16.30 19.53 22.58
N LEU A 600 15.31 18.65 22.33
CA LEU A 600 15.20 17.37 23.04
C LEU A 600 16.44 16.50 22.86
N ILE A 601 16.96 16.36 21.64
CA ILE A 601 18.17 15.61 21.31
C ILE A 601 19.39 16.19 22.03
N THR A 602 19.51 17.53 22.04
CA THR A 602 20.61 18.21 22.73
C THR A 602 20.60 17.90 24.23
N LEU A 603 19.43 17.97 24.87
CA LEU A 603 19.27 17.70 26.29
C LEU A 603 19.36 16.19 26.62
N ALA A 604 18.99 15.32 25.68
CA ALA A 604 19.06 13.87 25.82
C ALA A 604 20.43 13.26 25.50
N LYS A 605 21.42 14.07 25.09
CA LYS A 605 22.76 13.60 24.73
C LYS A 605 23.42 12.65 25.75
N PRO A 606 23.34 12.89 27.08
CA PRO A 606 23.88 11.95 28.06
C PRO A 606 23.21 10.56 28.03
N ALA A 607 21.92 10.50 27.74
CA ALA A 607 21.19 9.24 27.56
C ALA A 607 21.60 8.53 26.26
N LEU A 608 21.69 9.28 25.16
CA LEU A 608 22.03 8.74 23.84
C LEU A 608 23.48 8.23 23.75
N GLU A 609 24.42 8.84 24.48
CA GLU A 609 25.84 8.46 24.40
C GLU A 609 26.24 7.47 25.50
N LYS A 610 25.63 7.56 26.68
CA LYS A 610 26.08 6.84 27.89
C LYS A 610 24.99 6.01 28.57
N GLY A 611 23.75 6.03 28.06
CA GLY A 611 22.62 5.34 28.68
C GLY A 611 22.21 5.92 30.05
N GLN A 612 22.58 7.17 30.35
CA GLN A 612 22.23 7.82 31.61
C GLN A 612 20.77 8.26 31.63
N LYS A 613 20.12 8.18 32.80
CA LYS A 613 18.76 8.70 32.96
C LYS A 613 18.76 10.22 32.89
N VAL A 614 17.86 10.80 32.10
CA VAL A 614 17.69 12.25 31.92
C VAL A 614 16.22 12.63 32.09
N THR A 615 15.98 13.81 32.65
CA THR A 615 14.66 14.42 32.74
C THR A 615 14.67 15.79 32.08
N ILE A 616 13.70 16.04 31.21
CA ILE A 616 13.58 17.25 30.39
C ILE A 616 12.21 17.88 30.68
N ASP A 617 12.17 19.19 30.91
CA ASP A 617 10.93 19.95 31.14
C ASP A 617 10.89 21.15 30.18
N LEU A 618 9.87 21.22 29.31
CA LEU A 618 9.73 22.25 28.29
C LEU A 618 8.25 22.62 28.03
N PRO A 619 7.96 23.85 27.58
CA PRO A 619 6.64 24.19 27.06
C PRO A 619 6.41 23.57 25.67
N ILE A 620 5.15 23.35 25.31
CA ILE A 620 4.74 22.93 23.96
C ILE A 620 3.52 23.72 23.47
N THR A 621 3.45 23.95 22.16
CA THR A 621 2.34 24.62 21.49
C THR A 621 1.89 23.83 20.26
N ASN A 622 0.70 24.11 19.74
CA ASN A 622 0.11 23.33 18.64
C ASN A 622 0.93 23.41 17.33
N THR A 623 1.84 24.37 17.20
CA THR A 623 2.77 24.47 16.06
C THR A 623 3.93 23.46 16.16
N ASN A 624 4.19 22.93 17.35
CA ASN A 624 5.18 21.87 17.57
C ASN A 624 4.55 20.51 17.21
N ARG A 625 4.66 20.17 15.93
CA ARG A 625 4.16 18.91 15.35
C ARG A 625 5.24 17.84 15.44
N THR A 626 4.81 16.58 15.50
CA THR A 626 5.70 15.41 15.44
C THR A 626 6.80 15.40 16.53
N CYS A 627 6.50 16.00 17.69
CA CYS A 627 7.44 16.12 18.79
C CYS A 627 7.80 14.74 19.38
N GLY A 628 9.09 14.49 19.60
CA GLY A 628 9.66 13.25 20.14
C GLY A 628 10.13 12.25 19.07
N THR A 629 9.80 12.48 17.80
CA THR A 629 10.04 11.53 16.71
C THR A 629 11.47 11.56 16.18
N MET A 630 12.12 12.73 16.06
CA MET A 630 13.54 12.76 15.67
C MET A 630 14.42 12.23 16.81
N LEU A 631 14.06 12.49 18.06
CA LEU A 631 14.73 11.87 19.20
C LEU A 631 14.57 10.34 19.15
N SER A 632 13.38 9.85 18.83
CA SER A 632 13.14 8.43 18.62
C SER A 632 14.01 7.84 17.51
N ASN A 633 14.19 8.57 16.40
CA ASN A 633 15.11 8.16 15.33
C ASN A 633 16.56 7.98 15.83
N GLN A 634 17.05 8.86 16.72
CA GLN A 634 18.40 8.71 17.31
C GLN A 634 18.49 7.42 18.12
N VAL A 635 17.50 7.14 18.97
CA VAL A 635 17.45 5.91 19.76
C VAL A 635 17.38 4.67 18.87
N ALA A 636 16.50 4.66 17.87
CA ALA A 636 16.33 3.53 16.96
C ALA A 636 17.58 3.28 16.09
N THR A 637 18.29 4.34 15.68
CA THR A 637 19.53 4.22 14.89
C THR A 637 20.66 3.61 15.72
N LEU A 638 20.77 3.98 17.01
CA LEU A 638 21.85 3.52 17.89
C LEU A 638 21.56 2.14 18.51
N TYR A 639 20.31 1.86 18.83
CA TYR A 639 19.92 0.73 19.68
C TYR A 639 18.88 -0.22 19.05
N GLY A 640 18.40 0.08 17.84
CA GLY A 640 17.33 -0.69 17.18
C GLY A 640 16.02 -0.66 17.98
N ASN A 641 15.12 -1.61 17.68
CA ASN A 641 13.85 -1.75 18.41
C ASN A 641 14.03 -2.11 19.90
N LYS A 642 15.20 -2.61 20.31
CA LYS A 642 15.50 -2.85 21.74
C LYS A 642 15.49 -1.54 22.53
N GLY A 643 15.89 -0.43 21.90
CA GLY A 643 15.91 0.88 22.51
C GLY A 643 16.75 0.97 23.79
N LEU A 644 16.35 1.89 24.66
CA LEU A 644 16.95 2.11 25.98
C LEU A 644 16.10 1.45 27.08
N PRO A 645 16.65 1.26 28.30
CA PRO A 645 15.83 0.89 29.46
C PRO A 645 14.68 1.89 29.70
N ASP A 646 13.60 1.42 30.33
CA ASP A 646 12.43 2.25 30.65
C ASP A 646 12.81 3.51 31.45
N ASP A 647 12.18 4.63 31.07
CA ASP A 647 12.37 5.94 31.69
C ASP A 647 13.83 6.44 31.68
N THR A 648 14.66 5.94 30.76
CA THR A 648 16.00 6.52 30.55
C THR A 648 15.89 7.96 30.03
N ILE A 649 14.91 8.27 29.19
CA ILE A 649 14.60 9.64 28.80
C ILE A 649 13.17 9.97 29.23
N SER A 650 13.02 10.81 30.25
CA SER A 650 11.72 11.29 30.74
C SER A 650 11.51 12.74 30.32
N ILE A 651 10.43 13.03 29.59
CA ILE A 651 10.12 14.35 29.06
C ILE A 651 8.77 14.80 29.64
N LYS A 652 8.75 15.98 30.25
CA LYS A 652 7.55 16.64 30.75
C LYS A 652 7.27 17.86 29.90
N LEU A 653 6.07 17.93 29.36
CA LEU A 653 5.63 19.00 28.48
C LEU A 653 4.36 19.65 29.03
N LYS A 654 4.25 20.96 28.85
CA LYS A 654 3.07 21.73 29.27
C LYS A 654 2.54 22.59 28.12
N GLY A 655 1.26 22.42 27.82
CA GLY A 655 0.55 23.16 26.77
C GLY A 655 -0.23 22.24 25.83
N THR A 656 -0.42 22.66 24.58
CA THR A 656 -1.18 21.92 23.57
C THR A 656 -0.21 21.35 22.55
N ALA A 657 -0.17 20.03 22.35
CA ALA A 657 0.71 19.41 21.37
C ALA A 657 0.09 19.42 19.97
N GLY A 658 0.89 19.69 18.93
CA GLY A 658 0.45 19.62 17.54
C GLY A 658 0.19 18.19 17.06
N GLN A 659 -0.17 18.05 15.77
CA GLN A 659 -0.41 16.75 15.13
C GLN A 659 0.79 15.81 15.31
N SER A 660 0.50 14.51 15.41
CA SER A 660 1.50 13.44 15.46
C SER A 660 2.45 13.50 16.66
N PHE A 661 1.99 14.08 17.76
CA PHE A 661 2.73 14.08 19.02
C PHE A 661 3.17 12.67 19.42
N ALA A 662 4.47 12.50 19.72
CA ALA A 662 5.07 11.22 20.06
C ALA A 662 4.91 10.12 18.99
N ALA A 663 4.88 10.49 17.71
CA ALA A 663 4.87 9.50 16.63
C ALA A 663 6.15 8.65 16.63
N PHE A 664 6.00 7.36 16.41
CA PHE A 664 7.09 6.37 16.38
C PHE A 664 7.97 6.37 17.64
N LEU A 665 7.45 6.76 18.80
CA LEU A 665 8.25 6.92 20.03
C LEU A 665 8.89 5.59 20.46
N ALA A 666 10.22 5.57 20.52
CA ALA A 666 11.03 4.40 20.81
C ALA A 666 11.02 4.00 22.29
N HIS A 667 11.27 2.72 22.53
CA HIS A 667 11.46 2.13 23.85
C HIS A 667 12.55 2.86 24.66
N GLY A 668 12.23 3.15 25.92
CA GLY A 668 13.06 3.91 26.85
C GLY A 668 12.80 5.42 26.88
N ILE A 669 11.90 5.93 26.02
CA ILE A 669 11.42 7.32 26.08
C ILE A 669 10.01 7.37 26.68
N SER A 670 9.83 8.22 27.68
CA SER A 670 8.55 8.47 28.34
C SER A 670 8.19 9.95 28.25
N ILE A 671 7.02 10.26 27.72
CA ILE A 671 6.54 11.63 27.56
C ILE A 671 5.25 11.84 28.36
N GLU A 672 5.27 12.80 29.27
CA GLU A 672 4.12 13.29 30.02
C GLU A 672 3.71 14.68 29.53
N LEU A 673 2.48 14.80 29.03
CA LEU A 673 1.88 16.06 28.61
C LEU A 673 0.81 16.50 29.62
N THR A 674 1.07 17.63 30.28
CA THR A 674 0.06 18.34 31.07
C THR A 674 -0.64 19.36 30.16
N GLY A 675 -1.80 18.98 29.64
CA GLY A 675 -2.52 19.70 28.58
C GLY A 675 -3.34 18.76 27.72
N GLU A 676 -3.27 18.95 26.40
CA GLU A 676 -4.04 18.20 25.41
C GLU A 676 -3.23 17.96 24.12
N GLY A 677 -3.53 16.89 23.39
CA GLY A 677 -2.92 16.58 22.09
C GLY A 677 -3.95 16.69 20.96
N ASN A 678 -3.50 17.08 19.76
CA ASN A 678 -4.36 17.02 18.58
C ASN A 678 -4.42 15.58 18.01
N ASP A 679 -4.62 15.41 16.70
CA ASP A 679 -4.73 14.10 16.05
C ASP A 679 -3.38 13.34 16.03
N TYR A 680 -3.47 12.04 15.82
CA TYR A 680 -2.34 11.14 15.57
C TYR A 680 -1.35 10.98 16.74
N VAL A 681 -1.77 11.31 17.98
CA VAL A 681 -0.96 11.07 19.17
C VAL A 681 -0.51 9.60 19.21
N GLY A 682 0.80 9.36 19.38
CA GLY A 682 1.36 8.01 19.47
C GLY A 682 1.23 7.20 18.18
N LYS A 683 1.02 7.85 17.03
CA LYS A 683 1.03 7.19 15.71
C LYS A 683 2.26 6.30 15.54
N GLY A 684 2.05 5.03 15.26
CA GLY A 684 3.13 4.06 15.10
C GLY A 684 4.01 3.84 16.34
N LEU A 685 3.47 3.95 17.56
CA LEU A 685 4.24 3.79 18.81
C LEU A 685 5.16 2.54 18.80
N CYS A 686 6.41 2.70 19.26
CA CYS A 686 7.51 1.73 19.14
C CYS A 686 8.21 1.44 20.49
N GLY A 687 7.42 1.30 21.55
CA GLY A 687 7.86 0.89 22.88
C GLY A 687 7.90 2.03 23.91
N GLY A 688 7.75 3.28 23.48
CA GLY A 688 7.71 4.42 24.39
C GLY A 688 6.43 4.48 25.25
N ARG A 689 6.45 5.35 26.26
CA ARG A 689 5.29 5.64 27.12
C ARG A 689 4.75 7.03 26.85
N ILE A 690 3.43 7.16 26.71
CA ILE A 690 2.74 8.45 26.57
C ILE A 690 1.73 8.62 27.71
N VAL A 691 1.77 9.77 28.37
CA VAL A 691 0.80 10.15 29.41
C VAL A 691 0.24 11.52 29.05
N ILE A 692 -1.08 11.66 28.95
CA ILE A 692 -1.74 12.96 28.77
C ILE A 692 -2.77 13.16 29.87
N LYS A 693 -2.64 14.28 30.59
CA LYS A 693 -3.56 14.65 31.67
C LYS A 693 -3.89 16.15 31.61
N PRO A 694 -5.10 16.55 32.01
CA PRO A 694 -5.48 17.95 32.03
C PRO A 694 -4.65 18.73 33.05
N PRO A 695 -4.44 20.04 32.85
CA PRO A 695 -3.76 20.88 33.84
C PRO A 695 -4.58 20.97 35.13
N VAL A 696 -3.91 21.21 36.26
CA VAL A 696 -4.57 21.39 37.58
C VAL A 696 -5.61 22.52 37.57
N ALA A 697 -5.46 23.49 36.66
CA ALA A 697 -6.42 24.58 36.47
C ALA A 697 -7.72 24.16 35.76
N PHE A 698 -7.77 22.99 35.11
CA PHE A 698 -8.98 22.47 34.49
C PHE A 698 -10.07 22.23 35.54
N ARG A 699 -11.31 22.58 35.20
CA ARG A 699 -12.47 22.51 36.11
C ARG A 699 -13.57 21.56 35.63
N GLY A 700 -13.44 21.01 34.42
CA GLY A 700 -14.39 20.05 33.86
C GLY A 700 -14.17 18.63 34.36
N VAL A 701 -15.08 17.74 33.94
CA VAL A 701 -15.00 16.31 34.20
C VAL A 701 -14.19 15.65 33.07
N ALA A 702 -13.02 15.08 33.41
CA ALA A 702 -12.07 14.58 32.41
C ALA A 702 -12.69 13.59 31.41
N HIS A 703 -13.41 12.57 31.90
CA HIS A 703 -14.04 11.53 31.07
C HIS A 703 -15.25 11.98 30.23
N GLU A 704 -15.62 13.27 30.31
CA GLU A 704 -16.66 13.89 29.47
C GLU A 704 -16.06 14.91 28.48
N ASN A 705 -14.74 15.09 28.48
CA ASN A 705 -14.06 16.12 27.69
C ASN A 705 -12.94 15.53 26.84
N ILE A 706 -12.77 16.07 25.63
CA ILE A 706 -11.72 15.65 24.70
C ILE A 706 -10.34 16.03 25.27
N ILE A 707 -9.38 15.11 25.20
CA ILE A 707 -7.98 15.32 25.57
C ILE A 707 -7.00 14.97 24.44
N ALA A 708 -7.45 14.17 23.46
CA ALA A 708 -6.70 13.78 22.28
C ALA A 708 -7.62 13.74 21.06
N GLY A 709 -7.08 14.07 19.88
CA GLY A 709 -7.82 14.07 18.62
C GLY A 709 -8.11 12.67 18.08
N ASN A 710 -8.16 12.55 16.76
CA ASN A 710 -8.51 11.36 15.99
C ASN A 710 -7.29 10.49 15.67
N THR A 711 -7.56 9.24 15.29
CA THR A 711 -6.56 8.29 14.75
C THR A 711 -5.35 8.14 15.71
N VAL A 712 -5.61 8.27 17.00
CA VAL A 712 -4.64 8.11 18.08
C VAL A 712 -4.12 6.66 18.07
N MET A 713 -2.82 6.49 18.23
CA MET A 713 -2.14 5.19 18.27
C MET A 713 -2.25 4.37 16.98
N TYR A 714 -2.45 5.04 15.84
CA TYR A 714 -2.58 4.38 14.54
C TYR A 714 -1.40 3.46 14.23
N GLY A 715 -1.67 2.17 14.06
CA GLY A 715 -0.66 1.20 13.64
C GLY A 715 0.37 0.82 14.69
N ALA A 716 0.18 1.18 15.97
CA ALA A 716 1.21 1.02 17.01
C ALA A 716 1.75 -0.43 17.14
N THR A 717 3.07 -0.60 17.29
CA THR A 717 3.76 -1.91 17.39
C THR A 717 4.72 -2.03 18.58
N THR A 718 4.45 -1.26 19.64
CA THR A 718 4.24 -1.67 21.06
C THR A 718 4.58 -0.47 21.97
N GLY A 719 4.52 -0.58 23.29
CA GLY A 719 4.56 0.56 24.22
C GLY A 719 3.22 0.76 24.93
N GLU A 720 3.10 1.83 25.71
CA GLU A 720 1.90 2.06 26.55
C GLU A 720 1.47 3.54 26.56
N SER A 721 0.16 3.76 26.65
CA SER A 721 -0.42 5.11 26.64
C SER A 721 -1.56 5.27 27.65
N TYR A 722 -1.61 6.43 28.32
CA TYR A 722 -2.54 6.73 29.40
C TYR A 722 -3.15 8.12 29.21
N PHE A 723 -4.45 8.17 28.92
CA PHE A 723 -5.17 9.40 28.57
C PHE A 723 -6.27 9.67 29.59
N ARG A 724 -6.11 10.71 30.42
CA ARG A 724 -7.15 11.16 31.37
C ARG A 724 -8.16 12.08 30.67
N GLY A 725 -8.96 11.47 29.80
CA GLY A 725 -10.03 12.13 29.07
C GLY A 725 -10.50 11.32 27.86
N VAL A 726 -11.27 11.95 26.99
CA VAL A 726 -11.86 11.34 25.80
C VAL A 726 -10.95 11.51 24.58
N ALA A 727 -10.74 10.45 23.81
CA ALA A 727 -10.10 10.53 22.51
C ALA A 727 -11.15 10.61 21.38
N GLY A 728 -10.78 11.20 20.25
CA GLY A 728 -11.63 11.32 19.07
C GLY A 728 -11.95 9.99 18.37
N GLU A 729 -12.27 10.08 17.08
CA GLU A 729 -12.58 8.92 16.25
C GLU A 729 -11.36 8.04 15.98
N ARG A 730 -11.59 6.76 15.67
CA ARG A 730 -10.56 5.81 15.24
C ARG A 730 -9.42 5.63 16.25
N PHE A 731 -9.72 5.77 17.53
CA PHE A 731 -8.79 5.47 18.60
C PHE A 731 -8.26 4.03 18.48
N CYS A 732 -6.93 3.87 18.50
CA CYS A 732 -6.24 2.59 18.30
C CYS A 732 -6.59 1.88 16.98
N VAL A 733 -6.94 2.62 15.93
CA VAL A 733 -7.10 2.03 14.60
C VAL A 733 -5.81 1.30 14.19
N ARG A 734 -5.94 0.07 13.68
CA ARG A 734 -4.80 -0.76 13.27
C ARG A 734 -3.77 -1.04 14.40
N ASN A 735 -4.11 -0.89 15.69
CA ASN A 735 -3.17 -1.22 16.77
C ASN A 735 -2.72 -2.69 16.68
N SER A 736 -1.41 -2.92 16.73
CA SER A 736 -0.75 -4.20 16.51
C SER A 736 0.07 -4.67 17.73
N GLY A 737 -0.09 -4.05 18.90
CA GLY A 737 0.57 -4.55 20.11
C GLY A 737 0.67 -3.60 21.29
N ALA A 738 0.34 -2.32 21.13
CA ALA A 738 0.44 -1.36 22.23
C ALA A 738 -0.70 -1.52 23.25
N SER A 739 -0.42 -1.12 24.49
CA SER A 739 -1.43 -1.00 25.54
C SER A 739 -1.93 0.44 25.64
N ALA A 740 -3.22 0.63 25.87
CA ALA A 740 -3.79 1.97 26.02
C ALA A 740 -4.90 1.99 27.07
N VAL A 741 -4.93 3.03 27.90
CA VAL A 741 -6.05 3.33 28.79
C VAL A 741 -6.57 4.74 28.48
N VAL A 742 -7.87 4.85 28.26
CA VAL A 742 -8.56 6.10 27.90
C VAL A 742 -9.91 6.17 28.60
N GLU A 743 -10.44 7.37 28.83
CA GLU A 743 -11.68 7.55 29.60
C GLU A 743 -12.94 7.72 28.73
N GLY A 744 -12.79 7.66 27.41
CA GLY A 744 -13.86 7.61 26.43
C GLY A 744 -13.30 7.68 25.01
N VAL A 745 -14.07 7.25 24.01
CA VAL A 745 -13.64 7.28 22.61
C VAL A 745 -14.79 7.63 21.67
N GLY A 746 -14.47 8.27 20.54
CA GLY A 746 -15.40 8.52 19.44
C GLY A 746 -15.78 7.25 18.65
N ASN A 747 -16.27 7.45 17.43
CA ASN A 747 -16.65 6.36 16.53
C ASN A 747 -15.43 5.54 16.08
N HIS A 748 -15.64 4.30 15.66
CA HIS A 748 -14.63 3.42 15.08
C HIS A 748 -13.44 3.10 16.03
N GLY A 749 -13.66 3.13 17.35
CA GLY A 749 -12.64 2.69 18.31
C GLY A 749 -12.19 1.25 18.03
N CYS A 750 -10.89 0.98 18.11
CA CYS A 750 -10.26 -0.32 17.84
C CYS A 750 -10.52 -0.89 16.43
N GLU A 751 -10.86 -0.03 15.46
CA GLU A 751 -11.06 -0.44 14.07
C GLU A 751 -9.79 -1.12 13.51
N TYR A 752 -9.94 -2.29 12.90
CA TYR A 752 -8.84 -3.10 12.40
C TYR A 752 -7.74 -3.44 13.43
N MET A 753 -7.96 -3.44 14.74
CA MET A 753 -6.91 -3.84 15.69
C MET A 753 -6.51 -5.33 15.49
N THR A 754 -5.19 -5.63 15.47
CA THR A 754 -4.64 -7.00 15.35
C THR A 754 -3.84 -7.47 16.57
N GLY A 755 -3.56 -6.58 17.52
CA GLY A 755 -2.81 -6.92 18.72
C GLY A 755 -2.85 -5.79 19.75
N GLY A 756 -2.40 -6.09 20.96
CA GLY A 756 -2.38 -5.15 22.09
C GLY A 756 -3.60 -5.25 22.99
N THR A 757 -3.67 -4.35 23.97
CA THR A 757 -4.72 -4.32 25.00
C THR A 757 -5.24 -2.90 25.17
N VAL A 758 -6.52 -2.68 24.91
CA VAL A 758 -7.16 -1.36 25.05
C VAL A 758 -8.16 -1.38 26.19
N VAL A 759 -8.11 -0.39 27.08
CA VAL A 759 -9.08 -0.20 28.17
C VAL A 759 -9.77 1.14 27.98
N VAL A 760 -11.09 1.11 27.84
CA VAL A 760 -11.94 2.31 27.76
C VAL A 760 -12.75 2.39 29.05
N LEU A 761 -12.45 3.39 29.87
CA LEU A 761 -13.07 3.60 31.17
C LEU A 761 -14.38 4.40 31.09
N GLY A 762 -14.91 4.68 29.90
CA GLY A 762 -16.15 5.43 29.72
C GLY A 762 -16.82 5.18 28.37
N GLN A 763 -17.54 6.18 27.87
CA GLN A 763 -18.42 6.02 26.71
C GLN A 763 -17.64 5.73 25.40
N THR A 764 -18.17 4.86 24.55
CA THR A 764 -17.68 4.64 23.19
C THR A 764 -18.65 5.22 22.15
N GLY A 765 -18.13 5.57 20.97
CA GLY A 765 -18.93 5.83 19.77
C GLY A 765 -19.39 4.56 19.04
N LEU A 766 -19.99 4.74 17.86
CA LEU A 766 -20.52 3.69 17.00
C LEU A 766 -19.42 2.91 16.28
N ASN A 767 -19.78 1.71 15.80
CA ASN A 767 -18.94 0.84 14.98
C ASN A 767 -17.62 0.43 15.64
N PHE A 768 -17.61 0.33 16.98
CA PHE A 768 -16.44 -0.10 17.75
C PHE A 768 -16.03 -1.54 17.34
N ALA A 769 -14.72 -1.78 17.23
CA ALA A 769 -14.10 -3.04 16.85
C ALA A 769 -14.41 -3.57 15.43
N ALA A 770 -14.87 -2.70 14.52
CA ALA A 770 -15.05 -3.08 13.12
C ALA A 770 -13.72 -3.56 12.51
N GLY A 771 -13.71 -4.76 11.92
CA GLY A 771 -12.50 -5.35 11.35
C GLY A 771 -11.43 -5.78 12.36
N MET A 772 -11.70 -5.69 13.67
CA MET A 772 -10.78 -6.13 14.71
C MET A 772 -10.56 -7.65 14.63
N SER A 773 -9.32 -8.07 14.42
CA SER A 773 -8.94 -9.46 14.16
C SER A 773 -7.92 -10.02 15.16
N GLY A 774 -7.45 -9.21 16.11
CA GLY A 774 -6.56 -9.65 17.19
C GLY A 774 -6.36 -8.61 18.29
N GLY A 775 -5.83 -9.05 19.43
CA GLY A 775 -5.79 -8.27 20.67
C GLY A 775 -7.11 -8.35 21.45
N VAL A 776 -7.20 -7.61 22.55
CA VAL A 776 -8.41 -7.52 23.39
C VAL A 776 -8.69 -6.06 23.76
N ALA A 777 -9.98 -5.70 23.80
CA ALA A 777 -10.42 -4.45 24.39
C ALA A 777 -11.35 -4.70 25.59
N TYR A 778 -11.25 -3.88 26.62
CA TYR A 778 -12.13 -3.86 27.79
C TYR A 778 -12.86 -2.53 27.83
N VAL A 779 -14.19 -2.57 27.85
CA VAL A 779 -15.04 -1.37 27.86
C VAL A 779 -15.87 -1.35 29.14
N TYR A 780 -15.80 -0.25 29.88
CA TYR A 780 -16.64 -0.01 31.04
C TYR A 780 -18.04 0.45 30.58
N ASP A 781 -18.98 -0.50 30.45
CA ASP A 781 -20.32 -0.27 29.91
C ASP A 781 -21.29 0.18 30.99
N GLU A 782 -21.18 1.44 31.39
CA GLU A 782 -21.96 2.02 32.49
C GLU A 782 -23.47 2.11 32.19
N ASP A 783 -23.84 2.31 30.93
CA ASP A 783 -25.22 2.46 30.46
C ASP A 783 -25.86 1.14 29.95
N GLY A 784 -25.08 0.06 29.86
CA GLY A 784 -25.52 -1.24 29.38
C GLY A 784 -25.85 -1.29 27.87
N MET A 785 -25.39 -0.30 27.09
CA MET A 785 -25.76 -0.10 25.69
C MET A 785 -24.57 -0.28 24.73
N PHE A 786 -23.42 -0.77 25.21
CA PHE A 786 -22.26 -1.02 24.36
C PHE A 786 -22.53 -2.00 23.21
N ASN A 787 -23.40 -3.00 23.40
CA ASN A 787 -23.74 -3.97 22.34
C ASN A 787 -24.33 -3.33 21.07
N LYS A 788 -25.04 -2.20 21.19
CA LYS A 788 -25.60 -1.44 20.04
C LYS A 788 -24.54 -0.59 19.33
N ARG A 789 -23.40 -0.36 19.96
CA ARG A 789 -22.30 0.46 19.47
C ARG A 789 -21.15 -0.39 18.91
N CYS A 790 -21.08 -1.66 19.30
CA CYS A 790 -20.06 -2.60 18.82
C CYS A 790 -20.46 -3.25 17.49
N ASN A 791 -19.50 -3.37 16.57
CA ASN A 791 -19.66 -4.11 15.32
C ASN A 791 -19.41 -5.60 15.55
N MET A 792 -20.47 -6.39 15.55
CA MET A 792 -20.43 -7.84 15.84
C MET A 792 -19.97 -8.73 14.67
N ALA A 793 -19.50 -8.16 13.55
CA ALA A 793 -19.16 -8.95 12.36
C ALA A 793 -17.96 -9.89 12.56
N MET A 794 -17.00 -9.53 13.43
CA MET A 794 -15.76 -10.29 13.64
C MET A 794 -15.40 -10.55 15.11
N VAL A 795 -16.18 -10.00 16.05
CA VAL A 795 -15.91 -10.07 17.49
C VAL A 795 -17.10 -10.63 18.25
N SER A 796 -16.81 -11.14 19.44
CA SER A 796 -17.79 -11.54 20.45
C SER A 796 -17.61 -10.68 21.70
N LEU A 797 -18.72 -10.44 22.41
CA LEU A 797 -18.72 -9.74 23.69
C LEU A 797 -18.78 -10.78 24.81
N GLU A 798 -17.83 -10.70 25.74
CA GLU A 798 -17.66 -11.61 26.87
C GLU A 798 -17.64 -10.82 28.18
N LYS A 799 -17.97 -11.48 29.29
CA LYS A 799 -17.84 -10.89 30.63
C LYS A 799 -16.38 -11.00 31.12
N VAL A 800 -16.00 -10.10 32.03
CA VAL A 800 -14.72 -10.21 32.74
C VAL A 800 -14.88 -11.12 33.96
N GLU A 801 -14.40 -12.35 33.84
CA GLU A 801 -14.47 -13.36 34.89
C GLU A 801 -13.43 -13.10 36.01
N PRO A 802 -13.70 -13.54 37.25
CA PRO A 802 -12.73 -13.41 38.34
C PRO A 802 -11.49 -14.29 38.09
N ALA A 803 -10.33 -13.81 38.53
CA ALA A 803 -9.04 -14.48 38.40
C ALA A 803 -8.98 -15.82 39.15
N SER A 804 -9.81 -16.01 40.18
CA SER A 804 -9.93 -17.30 40.89
C SER A 804 -10.46 -18.43 40.01
N GLY A 805 -11.19 -18.11 38.94
CA GLY A 805 -11.66 -19.09 37.95
C GLY A 805 -10.64 -19.41 36.85
N PHE A 806 -9.50 -18.73 36.82
CA PHE A 806 -8.48 -18.94 35.79
C PHE A 806 -7.58 -20.12 36.14
N THR A 807 -7.53 -21.11 35.23
CA THR A 807 -6.73 -22.33 35.37
C THR A 807 -5.59 -22.38 34.36
N ALA A 808 -4.62 -23.28 34.55
CA ALA A 808 -3.52 -23.47 33.59
C ALA A 808 -3.99 -23.89 32.18
N ASP A 809 -5.17 -24.49 32.08
CA ASP A 809 -5.81 -24.86 30.81
C ASP A 809 -6.63 -23.73 30.17
N SER A 810 -6.78 -22.59 30.85
CA SER A 810 -7.53 -21.45 30.35
C SER A 810 -6.78 -20.73 29.23
N ILE A 811 -7.45 -20.51 28.11
CA ILE A 811 -6.88 -19.88 26.91
C ILE A 811 -7.37 -18.45 26.85
N ASN A 812 -6.54 -17.52 27.32
CA ASN A 812 -6.82 -16.09 27.32
C ASN A 812 -5.70 -15.28 26.69
N HIS A 813 -6.02 -14.01 26.43
CA HIS A 813 -5.04 -13.03 25.98
C HIS A 813 -3.85 -12.95 26.95
N LEU A 814 -2.64 -12.89 26.40
CA LEU A 814 -1.37 -12.87 27.13
C LEU A 814 -1.15 -14.09 28.06
N ASN A 815 -1.94 -15.16 27.94
CA ASN A 815 -1.97 -16.29 28.89
C ASN A 815 -2.18 -15.84 30.35
N GLN A 816 -3.02 -14.82 30.57
CA GLN A 816 -3.34 -14.28 31.89
C GLN A 816 -4.86 -14.18 32.09
N ALA A 817 -5.28 -14.14 33.36
CA ALA A 817 -6.66 -13.81 33.70
C ALA A 817 -6.98 -12.37 33.28
N ASP A 818 -8.14 -12.16 32.65
CA ASP A 818 -8.56 -10.85 32.16
C ASP A 818 -8.62 -9.80 33.29
N GLU A 819 -9.11 -10.19 34.47
CA GLU A 819 -9.14 -9.35 35.67
C GLU A 819 -7.74 -8.84 36.07
N LYS A 820 -6.72 -9.71 36.02
CA LYS A 820 -5.35 -9.33 36.40
C LYS A 820 -4.77 -8.30 35.42
N THR A 821 -4.98 -8.52 34.13
CA THR A 821 -4.52 -7.58 33.09
C THR A 821 -5.22 -6.23 33.21
N LEU A 822 -6.54 -6.24 33.41
CA LEU A 822 -7.35 -5.03 33.52
C LEU A 822 -6.99 -4.21 34.76
N LEU A 823 -6.87 -4.83 35.94
CA LEU A 823 -6.43 -4.16 37.17
C LEU A 823 -5.04 -3.54 37.03
N ALA A 824 -4.09 -4.26 36.43
CA ALA A 824 -2.74 -3.73 36.23
C ALA A 824 -2.72 -2.46 35.35
N LEU A 825 -3.55 -2.41 34.30
CA LEU A 825 -3.66 -1.24 33.44
C LEU A 825 -4.37 -0.08 34.14
N ILE A 826 -5.43 -0.36 34.92
CA ILE A 826 -6.12 0.66 35.73
C ILE A 826 -5.18 1.25 36.78
N ASP A 827 -4.43 0.42 37.50
CA ASP A 827 -3.48 0.86 38.54
C ASP A 827 -2.35 1.71 37.94
N LYS A 828 -1.84 1.35 36.76
CA LYS A 828 -0.90 2.20 36.00
C LYS A 828 -1.53 3.52 35.57
N HIS A 829 -2.77 3.49 35.07
CA HIS A 829 -3.48 4.72 34.70
C HIS A 829 -3.66 5.67 35.89
N ILE A 830 -4.01 5.14 37.07
CA ILE A 830 -4.06 5.92 38.32
C ILE A 830 -2.68 6.51 38.64
N THR A 831 -1.63 5.69 38.57
CA THR A 831 -0.25 6.08 38.90
C THR A 831 0.23 7.22 38.01
N TYR A 832 -0.02 7.17 36.70
CA TYR A 832 0.51 8.14 35.75
C TYR A 832 -0.38 9.39 35.58
N THR A 833 -1.70 9.25 35.72
CA THR A 833 -2.64 10.33 35.40
C THR A 833 -3.39 10.92 36.59
N GLU A 834 -3.31 10.26 37.74
CA GLU A 834 -4.08 10.60 38.95
C GLU A 834 -5.59 10.66 38.67
N SER A 835 -6.08 9.82 37.74
CA SER A 835 -7.49 9.80 37.32
C SER A 835 -8.44 9.45 38.47
N GLU A 836 -9.35 10.39 38.77
CA GLU A 836 -10.41 10.19 39.75
C GLU A 836 -11.41 9.11 39.31
N ARG A 837 -11.69 9.00 38.00
CA ARG A 837 -12.59 7.96 37.47
C ARG A 837 -11.99 6.57 37.66
N ALA A 838 -10.71 6.41 37.36
CA ALA A 838 -10.04 5.14 37.57
C ALA A 838 -9.91 4.77 39.05
N LYS A 839 -9.64 5.74 39.93
CA LYS A 839 -9.66 5.54 41.40
C LYS A 839 -11.04 5.07 41.88
N ALA A 840 -12.12 5.68 41.40
CA ALA A 840 -13.49 5.28 41.75
C ALA A 840 -13.81 3.85 41.30
N ILE A 841 -13.49 3.51 40.04
CA ILE A 841 -13.64 2.15 39.50
C ILE A 841 -12.83 1.14 40.32
N ARG A 842 -11.60 1.49 40.69
CA ARG A 842 -10.70 0.63 41.46
C ARG A 842 -11.17 0.41 42.90
N ALA A 843 -11.79 1.41 43.52
CA ALA A 843 -12.31 1.34 44.88
C ALA A 843 -13.56 0.45 45.00
N ASP A 844 -14.39 0.40 43.95
CA ASP A 844 -15.62 -0.42 43.88
C ASP A 844 -15.47 -1.60 42.91
N TRP A 845 -14.32 -2.26 42.94
CA TRP A 845 -13.92 -3.18 41.87
C TRP A 845 -14.89 -4.35 41.64
N GLU A 846 -15.42 -4.98 42.69
CA GLU A 846 -16.32 -6.13 42.51
C GLU A 846 -17.58 -5.77 41.71
N ASN A 847 -18.17 -4.61 41.99
CA ASN A 847 -19.32 -4.12 41.22
C ASN A 847 -18.90 -3.61 39.85
N ALA A 848 -17.79 -2.88 39.78
CA ALA A 848 -17.30 -2.31 38.53
C ALA A 848 -16.91 -3.39 37.51
N ARG A 849 -16.30 -4.50 37.94
CA ARG A 849 -15.94 -5.66 37.12
C ARG A 849 -17.16 -6.22 36.39
N GLY A 850 -18.31 -6.29 37.06
CA GLY A 850 -19.58 -6.73 36.47
C GLY A 850 -20.09 -5.87 35.32
N LYS A 851 -19.61 -4.62 35.19
CA LYS A 851 -19.95 -3.68 34.11
C LYS A 851 -18.90 -3.67 32.98
N PHE A 852 -17.77 -4.34 33.13
CA PHE A 852 -16.80 -4.43 32.05
C PHE A 852 -17.22 -5.48 31.02
N ILE A 853 -17.12 -5.10 29.76
CA ILE A 853 -17.31 -5.98 28.62
C ILE A 853 -15.95 -6.20 27.95
N LYS A 854 -15.59 -7.48 27.78
CA LYS A 854 -14.44 -7.91 26.99
C LYS A 854 -14.87 -8.06 25.53
N VAL A 855 -14.13 -7.39 24.64
CA VAL A 855 -14.28 -7.54 23.19
C VAL A 855 -13.22 -8.53 22.71
N MET A 856 -13.67 -9.69 22.24
CA MET A 856 -12.81 -10.80 21.83
C MET A 856 -12.98 -11.11 20.34
N PRO A 857 -11.94 -10.93 19.50
CA PRO A 857 -12.01 -11.31 18.08
C PRO A 857 -12.12 -12.82 17.89
N ASN A 858 -13.03 -13.25 17.01
CA ASN A 858 -13.35 -14.67 16.80
C ASN A 858 -12.16 -15.44 16.21
N GLU A 859 -11.50 -14.86 15.21
CA GLU A 859 -10.31 -15.44 14.55
C GLU A 859 -9.13 -15.53 15.51
N TYR A 860 -8.93 -14.51 16.36
CA TYR A 860 -7.89 -14.54 17.39
C TYR A 860 -8.15 -15.63 18.43
N LYS A 861 -9.39 -15.77 18.87
CA LYS A 861 -9.81 -16.85 19.79
C LYS A 861 -9.56 -18.22 19.17
N ARG A 862 -9.83 -18.40 17.87
CA ARG A 862 -9.50 -19.63 17.14
C ARG A 862 -7.98 -19.88 17.15
N ALA A 863 -7.19 -18.89 16.75
CA ALA A 863 -5.74 -19.02 16.67
C ALA A 863 -5.10 -19.33 18.04
N LEU A 864 -5.57 -18.71 19.12
CA LEU A 864 -5.08 -19.02 20.48
C LEU A 864 -5.37 -20.48 20.87
N LYS A 865 -6.53 -21.03 20.48
CA LYS A 865 -6.87 -22.44 20.71
C LYS A 865 -5.99 -23.39 19.92
N GLU A 866 -5.77 -23.10 18.64
CA GLU A 866 -4.88 -23.88 17.77
C GLU A 866 -3.44 -23.86 18.29
N LEU A 867 -2.93 -22.70 18.71
CA LEU A 867 -1.59 -22.58 19.31
C LEU A 867 -1.46 -23.35 20.63
N ALA A 868 -2.50 -23.34 21.47
CA ALA A 868 -2.52 -24.12 22.70
C ALA A 868 -2.56 -25.63 22.43
N ALA A 869 -3.33 -26.07 21.44
CA ALA A 869 -3.39 -27.47 21.01
C ALA A 869 -2.04 -27.95 20.46
N ALA A 870 -1.42 -27.18 19.56
CA ALA A 870 -0.11 -27.51 19.00
C ALA A 870 0.99 -27.61 20.07
N LYS A 871 0.95 -26.74 21.10
CA LYS A 871 1.86 -26.84 22.26
C LYS A 871 1.63 -28.11 23.09
N LYS A 872 0.39 -28.57 23.23
CA LYS A 872 0.06 -29.82 23.92
C LYS A 872 0.44 -31.06 23.12
N GLU A 873 0.42 -31.00 21.78
CA GLU A 873 0.89 -32.09 20.92
C GLU A 873 2.41 -32.17 20.84
N ALA A 874 3.11 -31.03 20.98
CA ALA A 874 4.57 -30.97 20.96
C ALA A 874 5.25 -31.25 22.31
N ALA A 875 4.50 -31.18 23.42
CA ALA A 875 4.94 -31.49 24.79
C ALA A 875 4.58 -32.93 25.16
#